data_AF-A0A914EDI9-F1
#
_entry.id   AF-A0A914EDI9-F1
#
_cell.length_a   1.000
_cell.length_b   1.000
_cell.length_c   1.000
_cell.angle_alpha   90.00
_cell.angle_beta   90.00
_cell.angle_gamma   90.00
#
_symmetry.space_group_name_H-M   'P 1'
#
loop_
_entity.id
_entity.type
_entity.pdbx_description
1 polymer ?
#
loop_
_entity_poly.entity_id
_entity_poly.type
_entity_poly.pdbx_seq_one_letter_code
_entity_poly.pdbx_strand_id
1 'polypeptide(L)'
;GQRTQAFQSISDAQHGYGPIQANGNAFAADDFKDTVKKETELKFMAGVIRRDRISTFERILWRLCKGNVYVRTNDIEFDPQALFHDDVEKSVFLLFFSGDRLTTRVKKICDGFRTHVIQNCPESPAERNELLISVQNRLEDMRTVIGKTLEHRERVLNAASLNMKSWEIQVLKLKAIFHTLNLFNLDVTQKCLIAECWVPTNAIPTVQSALRHATQLSGSTVPSILNRLDTHSTPPTYHKLNKFTQGFQNIVDSYGIASYREINPAPWTIITFPFLFAVMFGDAGHGLIMILAALTFILNEKRIEKAKIKDEIFNTFYGGRYVVILMGCFSIYTGLVYNDIYSKSINIFGSGWRNPYNHELLRNLSMDAASGNQAISLTFPPEVAFNDTKGPYPFGVDPVWNIAPDNRLNFLNPMKMKMSVILGISQMTFGLFLSLLNHIYFGSMVDVFFVFIPQMLFLSLIFIYLCALIVIKWITYYVRAGMKFGKYYPGPHCAPSLLIGLINMFMAMKTREDSFGTFQNGTFVESPNLCYQQLWYPHQDIIEKIFLGIAVISIPVMLLVKPFVLRYKNARGEHVHIHGAEEDAEFNFGDAMVYQGIHTIEFALGCISHTASYLRLWALSLAHSELSDVLWTMVMRQAFTMDLGYGGAILCFVVFWFFSVLTVCILILMEGLSAFLHALRLHWVEFQSKFYAGTGVQFEPFYFRRIIRIYEGLEE
;
A
#
# COMPACT_ATOMS: atom_id res chain seq x y z
N GLY A 1 14.85 9.45 82.24
CA GLY A 1 14.68 10.43 83.33
C GLY A 1 13.32 11.12 83.31
N GLN A 2 12.89 11.72 82.19
CA GLN A 2 11.64 12.52 82.14
C GLN A 2 10.37 11.76 81.70
N ARG A 3 10.48 10.48 81.30
CA ARG A 3 9.34 9.68 80.81
C ARG A 3 8.49 9.08 81.93
N THR A 4 9.01 9.04 83.16
CA THR A 4 8.32 8.50 84.34
C THR A 4 7.62 9.57 85.18
N GLN A 5 8.03 10.84 85.07
CA GLN A 5 7.36 11.96 85.75
C GLN A 5 6.07 12.39 85.03
N ALA A 6 5.97 12.21 83.71
CA ALA A 6 4.75 12.50 82.95
C ALA A 6 3.64 11.46 83.16
N PHE A 7 3.98 10.24 83.60
CA PHE A 7 2.99 9.20 83.89
C PHE A 7 2.30 9.41 85.26
N GLN A 8 3.00 10.02 86.23
CA GLN A 8 2.41 10.38 87.53
C GLN A 8 1.46 11.58 87.43
N SER A 9 1.76 12.58 86.59
CA SER A 9 0.87 13.74 86.39
C SER A 9 -0.45 13.43 85.68
N ILE A 10 -0.54 12.30 84.95
CA ILE A 10 -1.77 11.87 84.26
C ILE A 10 -2.68 11.07 85.21
N SER A 11 -2.11 10.37 86.20
CA SER A 11 -2.88 9.64 87.22
C SER A 11 -3.59 10.59 88.20
N ASP A 12 -2.94 11.69 88.59
CA ASP A 12 -3.48 12.62 89.58
C ASP A 12 -4.50 13.63 88.99
N ALA A 13 -4.57 13.76 87.67
CA ALA A 13 -5.58 14.58 86.98
C ALA A 13 -6.93 13.85 86.76
N GLN A 14 -6.99 12.54 87.01
CA GLN A 14 -8.20 11.74 86.85
C GLN A 14 -9.08 11.74 88.12
N HIS A 15 -8.58 12.24 89.26
CA HIS A 15 -9.31 12.34 90.52
C HIS A 15 -9.25 13.78 91.03
N GLY A 16 -10.26 14.58 90.66
CA GLY A 16 -10.33 16.02 90.94
C GLY A 16 -10.32 16.41 92.42
N TYR A 17 -9.13 16.44 93.03
CA TYR A 17 -8.86 17.07 94.31
C TYR A 17 -7.53 17.82 94.24
N GLY A 18 -7.62 19.15 94.19
CA GLY A 18 -6.52 20.01 94.59
C GLY A 18 -6.87 20.68 95.91
N PRO A 19 -6.00 20.55 96.93
CA PRO A 19 -5.92 21.61 97.93
C PRO A 19 -4.46 21.99 98.18
N ILE A 20 -4.16 23.29 98.09
CA ILE A 20 -3.44 24.08 99.10
C ILE A 20 -3.72 25.54 98.74
N GLN A 21 -4.62 26.16 99.51
CA GLN A 21 -4.76 27.61 99.58
C GLN A 21 -3.69 28.12 100.56
N ALA A 22 -2.80 28.98 100.09
CA ALA A 22 -2.05 29.90 100.93
C ALA A 22 -2.58 31.31 100.66
N ASN A 23 -3.05 31.96 101.72
CA ASN A 23 -3.71 33.26 101.73
C ASN A 23 -2.83 34.38 101.16
N GLY A 24 -3.47 35.33 100.44
CA GLY A 24 -2.95 36.70 100.32
C GLY A 24 -3.23 37.38 98.97
N ASN A 25 -4.30 38.17 98.91
CA ASN A 25 -4.61 39.21 97.93
C ASN A 25 -5.06 38.76 96.52
N ALA A 26 -6.37 38.48 96.46
CA ALA A 26 -7.20 38.44 95.26
C ALA A 26 -7.36 39.85 94.66
N PHE A 27 -7.36 39.93 93.32
CA PHE A 27 -8.11 40.88 92.45
C PHE A 27 -7.49 41.06 91.04
N ALA A 28 -6.45 40.29 90.64
CA ALA A 28 -5.88 40.38 89.29
C ALA A 28 -5.53 39.01 88.61
N ALA A 29 -6.02 37.88 89.13
CA ALA A 29 -5.58 36.54 88.69
C ALA A 29 -6.52 35.79 87.75
N ASP A 30 -7.82 36.11 87.70
CA ASP A 30 -8.78 35.31 86.90
C ASP A 30 -8.73 35.64 85.40
N ASP A 31 -8.59 36.91 85.01
CA ASP A 31 -8.40 37.28 83.61
C ASP A 31 -7.07 36.74 83.05
N PHE A 32 -6.00 36.70 83.87
CA PHE A 32 -4.71 36.13 83.45
C PHE A 32 -4.79 34.60 83.34
N LYS A 33 -5.51 33.92 84.25
CA LYS A 33 -5.72 32.46 84.19
C LYS A 33 -6.55 32.03 82.99
N ASP A 34 -7.55 32.79 82.58
CA ASP A 34 -8.36 32.46 81.40
C ASP A 34 -7.66 32.77 80.07
N THR A 35 -6.81 33.81 80.01
CA THR A 35 -5.91 34.00 78.86
C THR A 35 -4.83 32.92 78.78
N VAL A 36 -4.25 32.50 79.90
CA VAL A 36 -3.24 31.42 79.92
C VAL A 36 -3.89 30.05 79.64
N LYS A 37 -5.14 29.82 80.07
CA LYS A 37 -5.93 28.63 79.68
C LYS A 37 -6.22 28.60 78.17
N LYS A 38 -6.63 29.74 77.57
CA LYS A 38 -6.88 29.81 76.13
C LYS A 38 -5.61 29.67 75.28
N GLU A 39 -4.45 30.11 75.77
CA GLU A 39 -3.18 29.89 75.09
C GLU A 39 -2.68 28.44 75.21
N THR A 40 -3.17 27.66 76.18
CA THR A 40 -2.78 26.26 76.39
C THR A 40 -3.75 25.22 75.83
N GLU A 41 -4.91 25.63 75.28
CA GLU A 41 -5.83 24.70 74.59
C GLU A 41 -5.25 24.21 73.26
N LEU A 42 -5.17 22.88 73.12
CA LEU A 42 -4.77 22.20 71.89
C LEU A 42 -5.93 22.25 70.88
N LYS A 43 -5.71 22.92 69.75
CA LYS A 43 -6.66 22.91 68.63
C LYS A 43 -6.27 21.81 67.66
N PHE A 44 -7.26 21.18 67.03
CA PHE A 44 -7.04 20.22 65.95
C PHE A 44 -7.74 20.64 64.65
N MET A 45 -7.19 20.17 63.53
CA MET A 45 -7.76 20.37 62.20
C MET A 45 -7.69 19.06 61.42
N ALA A 46 -8.82 18.61 60.89
CA ALA A 46 -8.91 17.41 60.05
C ALA A 46 -9.21 17.78 58.60
N GLY A 47 -8.66 17.04 57.65
CA GLY A 47 -8.95 17.23 56.24
C GLY A 47 -8.54 16.05 55.37
N VAL A 48 -8.91 16.13 54.10
CA VAL A 48 -8.56 15.13 53.09
C VAL A 48 -7.57 15.73 52.09
N ILE A 49 -6.49 15.00 51.81
CA ILE A 49 -5.46 15.36 50.83
C ILE A 49 -5.26 14.21 49.86
N ARG A 50 -4.81 14.50 48.64
CA ARG A 50 -4.36 13.47 47.70
C ARG A 50 -3.09 12.79 48.22
N ARG A 51 -3.00 11.47 48.08
CA ARG A 51 -1.91 10.66 48.63
C ARG A 51 -0.53 11.04 48.06
N ASP A 52 -0.48 11.40 46.78
CA ASP A 52 0.74 11.86 46.09
C ASP A 52 1.39 13.10 46.74
N ARG A 53 0.59 13.97 47.38
CA ARG A 53 1.06 15.24 47.97
C ARG A 53 1.37 15.17 49.45
N ILE A 54 1.12 14.03 50.11
CA ILE A 54 1.20 13.92 51.58
C ILE A 54 2.62 14.18 52.10
N SER A 55 3.63 13.57 51.47
CA SER A 55 5.03 13.73 51.87
C SER A 55 5.56 15.15 51.68
N THR A 56 4.99 15.88 50.72
CA THR A 56 5.34 17.29 50.45
C THR A 56 4.63 18.21 51.45
N PHE A 57 3.37 17.90 51.76
CA PHE A 57 2.56 18.61 52.75
C PHE A 57 3.17 18.54 54.14
N GLU A 58 3.58 17.35 54.61
CA GLU A 58 4.25 17.17 55.89
C GLU A 58 5.57 17.93 55.98
N ARG A 59 6.39 17.87 54.92
CA ARG A 59 7.67 18.60 54.86
C ARG A 59 7.48 20.11 54.94
N ILE A 60 6.46 20.66 54.26
CA ILE A 60 6.18 22.09 54.27
C ILE A 60 5.62 22.53 55.64
N LEU A 61 4.70 21.76 56.23
CA LEU A 61 4.19 22.00 57.57
C LEU A 61 5.33 22.00 58.60
N TRP A 62 6.20 20.99 58.56
CA TRP A 62 7.32 20.89 59.49
C TRP A 62 8.29 22.07 59.37
N ARG A 63 8.65 22.45 58.14
CA ARG A 63 9.58 23.57 57.86
C ARG A 63 9.02 24.93 58.25
N LEU A 64 7.77 25.24 57.90
CA LEU A 64 7.15 26.54 58.15
C LEU A 64 6.71 26.73 59.60
N CYS A 65 6.30 25.65 60.27
CA CYS A 65 5.85 25.67 61.66
C CYS A 65 6.95 25.27 62.65
N LYS A 66 8.20 25.10 62.20
CA LYS A 66 9.38 24.78 63.02
C LYS A 66 9.18 23.55 63.95
N GLY A 67 8.44 22.54 63.47
CA GLY A 67 8.15 21.34 64.25
C GLY A 67 7.05 21.46 65.32
N ASN A 68 6.36 22.60 65.42
CA ASN A 68 5.31 22.83 66.43
C ASN A 68 3.92 22.29 66.06
N VAL A 69 3.78 21.56 64.95
CA VAL A 69 2.52 20.97 64.49
C VAL A 69 2.69 19.46 64.43
N TYR A 70 1.81 18.73 65.11
CA TYR A 70 1.79 17.28 65.07
C TYR A 70 0.83 16.78 63.98
N VAL A 71 1.33 15.97 63.06
CA VAL A 71 0.56 15.44 61.92
C VAL A 71 0.31 13.95 62.12
N ARG A 72 -0.94 13.53 61.93
CA ARG A 72 -1.36 12.13 61.83
C ARG A 72 -2.09 11.92 60.52
N THR A 73 -1.66 10.94 59.74
CA THR A 73 -2.28 10.61 58.46
C THR A 73 -2.84 9.20 58.50
N ASN A 74 -3.97 8.99 57.85
CA ASN A 74 -4.54 7.66 57.62
C ASN A 74 -5.04 7.58 56.18
N ASP A 75 -4.72 6.49 55.50
CA ASP A 75 -5.14 6.29 54.11
C ASP A 75 -6.63 5.92 54.07
N ILE A 76 -7.35 6.46 53.08
CA ILE A 76 -8.76 6.10 52.87
C ILE A 76 -8.76 4.80 52.08
N GLU A 77 -9.27 3.72 52.69
CA GLU A 77 -9.43 2.44 52.01
C GLU A 77 -10.48 2.56 50.88
N PHE A 78 -10.22 1.84 49.79
CA PHE A 78 -11.07 1.85 48.61
C PHE A 78 -12.43 1.23 48.92
N ASP A 79 -13.51 1.99 48.71
CA ASP A 79 -14.88 1.47 48.76
C ASP A 79 -15.29 0.96 47.36
N PRO A 80 -15.46 -0.36 47.15
CA PRO A 80 -15.89 -0.91 45.87
C PRO A 80 -17.33 -0.55 45.49
N GLN A 81 -18.12 0.04 46.41
CA GLN A 81 -19.50 0.48 46.17
C GLN A 81 -19.63 1.97 45.83
N ALA A 82 -18.51 2.70 45.70
CA ALA A 82 -18.54 4.11 45.33
C ALA A 82 -19.04 4.31 43.89
N LEU A 83 -20.12 5.09 43.74
CA LEU A 83 -20.80 5.33 42.44
C LEU A 83 -19.94 6.10 41.42
N PHE A 84 -18.92 6.82 41.90
CA PHE A 84 -17.95 7.53 41.09
C PHE A 84 -16.56 7.02 41.48
N HIS A 85 -15.87 6.35 40.55
CA HIS A 85 -14.45 6.10 40.69
C HIS A 85 -13.71 7.42 40.47
N ASP A 86 -13.24 8.01 41.56
CA ASP A 86 -12.20 9.02 41.49
C ASP A 86 -10.87 8.24 41.42
N ASP A 87 -10.15 8.29 40.31
CA ASP A 87 -8.86 7.60 40.11
C ASP A 87 -7.73 8.11 41.04
N VAL A 88 -8.07 8.96 42.00
CA VAL A 88 -7.12 9.65 42.87
C VAL A 88 -7.25 9.12 44.28
N GLU A 89 -6.24 8.35 44.70
CA GLU A 89 -6.09 7.92 46.09
C GLU A 89 -5.98 9.12 47.02
N LYS A 90 -6.79 9.12 48.07
CA LYS A 90 -6.87 10.20 49.07
C LYS A 90 -6.53 9.64 50.45
N SER A 91 -5.94 10.48 51.28
CA SER A 91 -5.63 10.18 52.67
C SER A 91 -6.21 11.28 53.56
N VAL A 92 -6.70 10.89 54.73
CA VAL A 92 -7.11 11.82 55.79
C VAL A 92 -5.87 12.25 56.55
N PHE A 93 -5.80 13.52 56.93
CA PHE A 93 -4.80 14.04 57.84
C PHE A 93 -5.47 14.74 59.02
N LEU A 94 -4.81 14.70 60.17
CA LEU A 94 -5.20 15.33 61.42
C LEU A 94 -3.99 16.10 61.95
N LEU A 95 -4.16 17.40 62.17
CA LEU A 95 -3.14 18.33 62.65
C LEU A 95 -3.48 18.76 64.07
N PHE A 96 -2.51 18.72 64.99
CA PHE A 96 -2.64 19.30 66.33
C PHE A 96 -1.64 20.44 66.51
N PHE A 97 -2.11 21.58 67.03
CA PHE A 97 -1.28 22.76 67.29
C PHE A 97 -1.92 23.64 68.38
N SER A 98 -1.10 24.44 69.06
CA SER A 98 -1.55 25.47 70.01
C SER A 98 -1.22 26.86 69.45
N GLY A 99 -2.12 27.82 69.64
CA GLY A 99 -1.94 29.22 69.27
C GLY A 99 -2.64 29.68 67.97
N ASP A 100 -3.23 30.87 68.03
CA ASP A 100 -4.06 31.43 66.94
C ASP A 100 -3.26 31.85 65.70
N ARG A 101 -2.02 32.31 65.90
CA ARG A 101 -1.10 32.65 64.79
C ARG A 101 -0.72 31.43 63.96
N LEU A 102 -0.55 30.27 64.59
CA LEU A 102 -0.26 29.01 63.90
C LEU A 102 -1.49 28.49 63.16
N THR A 103 -2.68 28.59 63.77
CA THR A 103 -3.97 28.24 63.13
C THR A 103 -4.14 28.90 61.76
N THR A 104 -3.89 30.21 61.68
CA THR A 104 -4.03 30.98 60.44
C THR A 104 -2.99 30.57 59.39
N ARG A 105 -1.76 30.23 59.81
CA ARG A 105 -0.71 29.75 58.90
C ARG A 105 -1.00 28.35 58.36
N VAL A 106 -1.41 27.44 59.23
CA VAL A 106 -1.78 26.06 58.85
C VAL A 106 -2.95 26.08 57.87
N LYS A 107 -3.97 26.91 58.12
CA LYS A 107 -5.11 27.08 57.20
C LYS A 107 -4.65 27.54 55.80
N LYS A 108 -3.74 28.52 55.71
CA LYS A 108 -3.17 28.96 54.43
C LYS A 108 -2.38 27.86 53.70
N ILE A 109 -1.68 27.00 54.45
CA ILE A 109 -0.96 25.85 53.86
C ILE A 109 -1.97 24.83 53.34
N CYS A 110 -3.00 24.49 54.11
CA CYS A 110 -4.10 23.63 53.69
C CYS A 110 -4.77 24.13 52.40
N ASP A 111 -5.12 25.42 52.36
CA ASP A 111 -5.72 26.06 51.18
C ASP A 111 -4.77 26.03 49.98
N GLY A 112 -3.47 26.26 50.19
CA GLY A 112 -2.44 26.21 49.14
C GLY A 112 -2.26 24.83 48.51
N PHE A 113 -2.45 23.76 49.28
CA PHE A 113 -2.44 22.38 48.78
C PHE A 113 -3.80 21.91 48.24
N ARG A 114 -4.81 22.77 48.25
CA ARG A 114 -6.22 22.44 47.92
C ARG A 114 -6.74 21.27 48.75
N THR A 115 -6.42 21.24 50.04
CA THR A 115 -6.98 20.22 50.93
C THR A 115 -8.43 20.53 51.27
N HIS A 116 -9.26 19.50 51.35
CA HIS A 116 -10.63 19.66 51.83
C HIS A 116 -10.62 19.59 53.35
N VAL A 117 -10.52 20.77 53.99
CA VAL A 117 -10.57 20.88 55.46
C VAL A 117 -12.01 20.71 55.94
N ILE A 118 -12.22 19.79 56.87
CA ILE A 118 -13.52 19.58 57.52
C ILE A 118 -13.66 20.65 58.60
N GLN A 119 -14.47 21.68 58.34
CA GLN A 119 -14.52 22.89 59.18
C GLN A 119 -15.20 22.67 60.54
N ASN A 120 -16.11 21.69 60.66
CA ASN A 120 -16.91 21.47 61.86
C ASN A 120 -16.78 20.02 62.33
N CYS A 121 -15.67 19.65 62.96
CA CYS A 121 -15.56 18.37 63.67
C CYS A 121 -15.74 18.62 65.18
N PRO A 122 -16.87 18.21 65.79
CA PRO A 122 -17.10 18.42 67.22
C PRO A 122 -16.07 17.69 68.09
N GLU A 123 -15.72 18.30 69.22
CA GLU A 123 -14.80 17.71 70.20
C GLU A 123 -15.49 16.59 70.99
N SER A 124 -16.79 16.76 71.28
CA SER A 124 -17.62 15.80 72.01
C SER A 124 -17.94 14.55 71.16
N PRO A 125 -17.76 13.33 71.70
CA PRO A 125 -18.15 12.09 71.02
C PRO A 125 -19.65 12.03 70.68
N ALA A 126 -20.52 12.60 71.53
CA ALA A 126 -21.97 12.57 71.33
C ALA A 126 -22.40 13.40 70.10
N GLU A 127 -21.89 14.63 69.99
CA GLU A 127 -22.18 15.53 68.86
C GLU A 127 -21.60 15.00 67.54
N ARG A 128 -20.44 14.32 67.59
CA ARG A 128 -19.85 13.67 66.41
C ARG A 128 -20.74 12.54 65.88
N ASN A 129 -21.33 11.75 66.77
CA ASN A 129 -22.25 10.67 66.38
C ASN A 129 -23.54 11.24 65.76
N GLU A 130 -24.07 12.34 66.30
CA GLU A 130 -25.24 13.02 65.72
C GLU A 130 -24.95 13.56 64.31
N LEU A 131 -23.78 14.20 64.11
CA LEU A 131 -23.36 14.69 62.80
C LEU A 131 -23.15 13.55 61.80
N LEU A 132 -22.59 12.41 62.24
CA LEU A 132 -22.41 11.23 61.39
C LEU A 132 -23.77 10.73 60.88
N ILE A 133 -24.76 10.60 61.76
CA ILE A 133 -26.12 10.18 61.39
C ILE A 133 -26.74 11.16 60.38
N SER A 134 -26.61 12.47 60.61
CA SER A 134 -27.10 13.50 59.69
C SER A 134 -26.45 13.43 58.30
N VAL A 135 -25.12 13.26 58.24
CA VAL A 135 -24.38 13.13 56.98
C VAL A 135 -24.75 11.84 56.26
N GLN A 136 -24.94 10.74 56.99
CA GLN A 136 -25.34 9.46 56.41
C GLN A 136 -26.73 9.55 55.77
N ASN A 137 -27.70 10.19 56.42
CA ASN A 137 -29.04 10.41 55.85
C ASN A 137 -28.95 11.25 54.56
N ARG A 138 -28.17 12.34 54.59
CA ARG A 138 -27.95 13.16 53.38
C ARG A 138 -27.26 12.39 52.26
N LEU A 139 -26.33 11.49 52.59
CA LEU A 139 -25.65 10.65 51.62
C LEU A 139 -26.64 9.68 50.95
N GLU A 140 -27.54 9.09 51.73
CA GLU A 140 -28.59 8.22 51.23
C GLU A 140 -29.55 8.98 50.30
N ASP A 141 -30.02 10.15 50.71
CA ASP A 141 -30.84 11.04 49.87
C ASP A 141 -30.14 11.35 48.55
N MET A 142 -28.86 11.75 48.58
CA MET A 142 -28.08 12.02 47.37
C MET A 142 -27.92 10.79 46.49
N ARG A 143 -27.70 9.60 47.07
CA ARG A 143 -27.65 8.34 46.31
C ARG A 143 -28.96 8.06 45.60
N THR A 144 -30.11 8.28 46.25
CA THR A 144 -31.42 8.10 45.60
C THR A 144 -31.64 9.09 44.45
N VAL A 145 -31.24 10.36 44.62
CA VAL A 145 -31.33 11.38 43.56
C VAL A 145 -30.44 10.99 42.38
N ILE A 146 -29.20 10.61 42.63
CA ILE A 146 -28.27 10.22 41.57
C ILE A 146 -28.80 8.99 40.82
N GLY A 147 -29.28 7.97 41.54
CA GLY A 147 -29.90 6.79 40.93
C GLY A 147 -31.05 7.16 39.98
N LYS A 148 -31.98 8.01 40.45
CA LYS A 148 -33.10 8.51 39.62
C LYS A 148 -32.63 9.31 38.41
N THR A 149 -31.59 10.14 38.55
CA THR A 149 -31.05 10.92 37.42
C THR A 149 -30.33 10.06 36.39
N LEU A 150 -29.59 9.04 36.82
CA LEU A 150 -28.92 8.10 35.93
C LEU A 150 -29.93 7.25 35.16
N GLU A 151 -30.97 6.77 35.84
CA GLU A 151 -32.07 6.04 35.21
C GLU A 151 -32.84 6.91 34.21
N HIS A 152 -33.10 8.18 34.56
CA HIS A 152 -33.71 9.12 33.63
C HIS A 152 -32.81 9.36 32.40
N ARG A 153 -31.51 9.58 32.62
CA ARG A 153 -30.53 9.74 31.55
C ARG A 153 -30.49 8.52 30.63
N GLU A 154 -30.47 7.32 31.19
CA GLU A 154 -30.46 6.07 30.43
C GLU A 154 -31.74 5.90 29.60
N ARG A 155 -32.91 6.19 30.18
CA ARG A 155 -34.18 6.19 29.43
C ARG A 155 -34.18 7.16 28.26
N VAL A 156 -33.69 8.39 28.46
CA VAL A 156 -33.59 9.39 27.39
C VAL A 156 -32.57 8.96 26.33
N LEU A 157 -31.42 8.41 26.73
CA LEU A 157 -30.41 7.90 25.81
C LEU A 157 -30.92 6.73 24.98
N ASN A 158 -31.66 5.80 25.60
CA ASN A 158 -32.27 4.68 24.90
C ASN A 158 -33.37 5.13 23.93
N ALA A 159 -34.17 6.12 24.32
CA ALA A 159 -35.16 6.72 23.41
C ALA A 159 -34.49 7.47 22.23
N ALA A 160 -33.42 8.21 22.49
CA ALA A 160 -32.68 8.95 21.48
C ALA A 160 -31.89 8.00 20.54
N SER A 161 -31.30 6.93 21.05
CA SER A 161 -30.45 6.01 20.27
C SER A 161 -31.23 5.28 19.18
N LEU A 162 -32.53 5.00 19.40
CA LEU A 162 -33.41 4.40 18.40
C LEU A 162 -33.58 5.28 17.15
N ASN A 163 -33.64 6.61 17.34
CA ASN A 163 -33.92 7.55 16.26
C ASN A 163 -32.67 8.26 15.72
N MET A 164 -31.56 8.27 16.47
CA MET A 164 -30.34 9.02 16.15
C MET A 164 -29.86 8.79 14.71
N LYS A 165 -29.76 7.53 14.28
CA LYS A 165 -29.30 7.18 12.92
C LYS A 165 -30.22 7.73 11.82
N SER A 166 -31.53 7.78 12.08
CA SER A 166 -32.50 8.31 11.12
C SER A 166 -32.37 9.82 10.97
N TRP A 167 -32.23 10.54 12.10
CA TRP A 167 -32.04 12.00 12.12
C TRP A 167 -30.73 12.39 11.47
N GLU A 168 -29.66 11.64 11.74
CA GLU A 168 -28.34 11.84 11.14
C GLU A 168 -28.40 11.73 9.60
N ILE A 169 -29.02 10.66 9.07
CA ILE A 169 -29.20 10.50 7.61
C ILE A 169 -30.06 11.63 7.02
N GLN A 170 -31.10 12.08 7.73
CA GLN A 170 -31.94 13.19 7.27
C GLN A 170 -31.15 14.51 7.19
N VAL A 171 -30.38 14.83 8.23
CA VAL A 171 -29.54 16.04 8.28
C VAL A 171 -28.47 15.99 7.18
N LEU A 172 -27.83 14.84 6.95
CA LEU A 172 -26.85 14.68 5.86
C LEU A 172 -27.47 14.90 4.49
N LYS A 173 -28.65 14.33 4.23
CA LYS A 173 -29.38 14.56 2.97
C LYS A 173 -29.75 16.03 2.80
N LEU A 174 -30.27 16.68 3.84
CA LEU A 174 -30.63 18.10 3.79
C LEU A 174 -29.40 18.98 3.52
N LYS A 175 -28.30 18.75 4.25
CA LYS A 175 -27.03 19.46 4.04
C LYS A 175 -26.55 19.33 2.59
N ALA A 176 -26.61 18.11 2.03
CA ALA A 176 -26.22 17.85 0.66
C ALA A 176 -27.10 18.61 -0.36
N ILE A 177 -28.43 18.61 -0.15
CA ILE A 177 -29.37 19.34 -1.00
C ILE A 177 -29.08 20.84 -0.95
N PHE A 178 -28.95 21.44 0.24
CA PHE A 178 -28.65 22.87 0.37
C PHE A 178 -27.28 23.23 -0.22
N HIS A 179 -26.28 22.37 -0.07
CA HIS A 179 -24.99 22.56 -0.72
C HIS A 179 -25.11 22.55 -2.25
N THR A 180 -25.89 21.65 -2.83
CA THR A 180 -26.14 21.66 -4.28
C THR A 180 -26.95 22.87 -4.75
N LEU A 181 -27.94 23.32 -3.97
CA LEU A 181 -28.72 24.52 -4.30
C LEU A 181 -27.85 25.78 -4.28
N ASN A 182 -26.84 25.83 -3.41
CA ASN A 182 -25.89 26.94 -3.37
C ASN A 182 -24.97 27.01 -4.61
N LEU A 183 -24.87 25.94 -5.41
CA LEU A 183 -24.13 25.95 -6.68
C LEU A 183 -24.96 26.53 -7.84
N PHE A 184 -26.26 26.76 -7.64
CA PHE A 184 -27.16 27.25 -8.69
C PHE A 184 -27.19 28.77 -8.72
N ASN A 185 -27.39 29.32 -9.91
CA ASN A 185 -27.57 30.75 -10.10
C ASN A 185 -29.03 31.14 -9.81
N LEU A 186 -29.19 32.23 -9.07
CA LEU A 186 -30.49 32.80 -8.72
C LEU A 186 -30.95 33.77 -9.81
N ASP A 187 -32.05 33.46 -10.49
CA ASP A 187 -32.74 34.44 -11.33
C ASP A 187 -33.72 35.24 -10.46
N VAL A 188 -33.34 36.48 -10.17
CA VAL A 188 -34.10 37.42 -9.33
C VAL A 188 -35.47 37.73 -9.94
N THR A 189 -35.61 37.65 -11.27
CA THR A 189 -36.84 38.06 -11.98
C THR A 189 -37.94 37.02 -11.89
N GLN A 190 -37.62 35.73 -12.08
CA GLN A 190 -38.60 34.65 -12.08
C GLN A 190 -38.68 33.89 -10.74
N LYS A 191 -37.82 34.21 -9.76
CA LYS A 191 -37.64 33.42 -8.53
C LYS A 191 -37.35 31.94 -8.84
N CYS A 192 -36.64 31.70 -9.95
CA CYS A 192 -36.22 30.38 -10.38
C CYS A 192 -34.72 30.21 -10.17
N LEU A 193 -34.28 28.96 -10.00
CA LEU A 193 -32.88 28.59 -9.95
C LEU A 193 -32.46 28.05 -11.30
N ILE A 194 -31.35 28.55 -11.83
CA ILE A 194 -30.75 28.09 -13.07
C ILE A 194 -29.52 27.26 -12.71
N ALA A 195 -29.46 26.04 -13.23
CA ALA A 195 -28.38 25.11 -13.00
C ALA A 195 -27.86 24.60 -14.34
N GLU A 196 -26.55 24.69 -14.54
CA GLU A 196 -25.84 24.03 -15.63
C GLU A 196 -25.26 22.72 -15.09
N CYS A 197 -25.52 21.61 -15.78
CA CYS A 197 -25.07 20.31 -15.31
C CYS A 197 -24.68 19.37 -16.46
N TRP A 198 -23.65 18.57 -16.18
CA TRP A 198 -23.23 17.50 -17.08
C TRP A 198 -24.12 16.28 -16.88
N VAL A 199 -24.81 15.86 -17.94
CA VAL A 199 -25.65 14.66 -17.94
C VAL A 199 -25.23 13.75 -19.09
N PRO A 200 -25.01 12.45 -18.86
CA PRO A 200 -24.76 11.51 -19.95
C PRO A 200 -25.94 11.51 -20.93
N THR A 201 -25.65 11.55 -22.24
CA THR A 201 -26.69 11.64 -23.27
C THR A 201 -27.75 10.53 -23.18
N ASN A 202 -27.34 9.33 -22.76
CA ASN A 202 -28.22 8.18 -22.55
C ASN A 202 -29.21 8.35 -21.38
N ALA A 203 -28.91 9.22 -20.41
CA ALA A 203 -29.69 9.42 -19.18
C ALA A 203 -30.63 10.63 -19.23
N ILE A 204 -30.55 11.47 -20.28
CA ILE A 204 -31.44 12.62 -20.50
C ILE A 204 -32.94 12.27 -20.35
N PRO A 205 -33.48 11.21 -21.00
CA PRO A 205 -34.91 10.90 -20.87
C PRO A 205 -35.29 10.52 -19.43
N THR A 206 -34.42 9.83 -18.71
CA THR A 206 -34.62 9.48 -17.30
C THR A 206 -34.69 10.73 -16.43
N VAL A 207 -33.78 11.69 -16.62
CA VAL A 207 -33.79 12.97 -15.89
C VAL A 207 -35.07 13.76 -16.19
N GLN A 208 -35.49 13.84 -17.45
CA GLN A 208 -36.75 14.52 -17.82
C GLN A 208 -37.97 13.89 -17.14
N SER A 209 -38.03 12.56 -17.07
CA SER A 209 -39.12 11.85 -16.38
C SER A 209 -39.13 12.12 -14.88
N ALA A 210 -37.95 12.13 -14.23
CA ALA A 210 -37.81 12.43 -12.80
C ALA A 210 -38.22 13.88 -12.47
N LEU A 211 -37.84 14.84 -13.32
CA LEU A 211 -38.23 16.24 -13.20
C LEU A 211 -39.75 16.44 -13.34
N ARG A 212 -40.37 15.80 -14.33
CA ARG A 212 -41.85 15.82 -14.50
C ARG A 212 -42.57 15.22 -13.29
N HIS A 213 -42.06 14.10 -12.77
CA HIS A 213 -42.62 13.47 -11.57
C HIS A 213 -42.49 14.36 -10.33
N ALA A 214 -41.35 15.05 -10.16
CA ALA A 214 -41.16 16.02 -9.08
C ALA A 214 -42.10 17.24 -9.18
N THR A 215 -42.33 17.75 -10.40
CA THR A 215 -43.30 18.82 -10.64
C THR A 215 -44.73 18.36 -10.29
N GLN A 216 -45.12 17.14 -10.65
CA GLN A 216 -46.43 16.57 -10.30
C GLN A 216 -46.61 16.41 -8.79
N LEU A 217 -45.59 15.92 -8.09
CA LEU A 217 -45.64 15.74 -6.63
C LEU A 217 -45.70 17.06 -5.86
N SER A 218 -45.01 18.09 -6.35
CA SER A 218 -45.00 19.41 -5.70
C SER A 218 -46.29 20.20 -5.95
N GLY A 219 -47.12 19.81 -6.92
CA GLY A 219 -48.32 20.55 -7.30
C GLY A 219 -48.03 21.93 -7.90
N SER A 220 -46.77 22.21 -8.26
CA SER A 220 -46.37 23.47 -8.86
C SER A 220 -46.90 23.59 -10.30
N THR A 221 -47.39 24.76 -10.65
CA THR A 221 -47.83 25.09 -12.01
C THR A 221 -46.66 25.35 -12.96
N VAL A 222 -45.46 25.60 -12.42
CA VAL A 222 -44.25 25.89 -13.22
C VAL A 222 -43.60 24.57 -13.65
N PRO A 223 -43.53 24.27 -14.96
CA PRO A 223 -42.85 23.08 -15.44
C PRO A 223 -41.34 23.21 -15.24
N SER A 224 -40.69 22.11 -14.88
CA SER A 224 -39.24 22.00 -14.93
C SER A 224 -38.78 21.92 -16.38
N ILE A 225 -37.89 22.83 -16.79
CA ILE A 225 -37.37 22.93 -18.15
C ILE A 225 -35.95 22.36 -18.17
N LEU A 226 -35.69 21.38 -19.04
CA LEU A 226 -34.35 20.88 -19.33
C LEU A 226 -34.01 21.24 -20.77
N ASN A 227 -33.05 22.15 -20.94
CA ASN A 227 -32.55 22.53 -22.26
C ASN A 227 -31.16 21.91 -22.50
N ARG A 228 -30.86 21.56 -23.75
CA ARG A 228 -29.52 21.13 -24.16
C ARG A 228 -28.74 22.38 -24.56
N LEU A 229 -27.65 22.65 -23.85
CA LEU A 229 -26.70 23.70 -24.20
C LEU A 229 -25.54 23.08 -24.99
N ASP A 230 -25.14 23.73 -26.08
CA ASP A 230 -23.88 23.42 -26.73
C ASP A 230 -22.78 24.30 -26.11
N THR A 231 -21.68 23.68 -25.69
CA THR A 231 -20.55 24.35 -25.04
C THR A 231 -19.24 23.81 -25.61
N HIS A 232 -18.20 24.64 -25.56
CA HIS A 232 -16.84 24.27 -25.93
C HIS A 232 -16.03 23.71 -24.75
N SER A 233 -16.49 23.91 -23.51
CA SER A 233 -15.80 23.42 -22.31
C SER A 233 -15.68 21.89 -22.30
N THR A 234 -14.52 21.38 -21.89
CA THR A 234 -14.26 19.93 -21.81
C THR A 234 -15.21 19.23 -20.83
N PRO A 235 -16.05 18.29 -21.29
CA PRO A 235 -16.94 17.54 -20.40
C PRO A 235 -16.18 16.51 -19.55
N PRO A 236 -16.73 16.11 -18.40
CA PRO A 236 -16.15 15.07 -17.56
C PRO A 236 -16.25 13.67 -18.18
N THR A 237 -15.30 12.81 -17.84
CA THR A 237 -15.20 11.45 -18.37
C THR A 237 -15.95 10.46 -17.49
N TYR A 238 -16.83 9.67 -18.10
CA TYR A 238 -17.63 8.64 -17.42
C TYR A 238 -17.44 7.27 -18.07
N HIS A 239 -17.04 6.28 -17.27
CA HIS A 239 -16.97 4.88 -17.68
C HIS A 239 -18.08 4.06 -17.01
N LYS A 240 -18.78 3.22 -17.80
CA LYS A 240 -19.77 2.28 -17.25
C LYS A 240 -19.03 1.07 -16.68
N LEU A 241 -19.01 0.96 -15.35
CA LEU A 241 -18.28 -0.09 -14.64
C LEU A 241 -19.21 -1.19 -14.15
N ASN A 242 -18.75 -2.43 -14.29
CA ASN A 242 -19.31 -3.60 -13.63
C ASN A 242 -18.49 -3.90 -12.37
N LYS A 243 -19.02 -4.75 -11.47
CA LYS A 243 -18.29 -5.20 -10.27
C LYS A 243 -16.88 -5.74 -10.56
N PHE A 244 -16.71 -6.40 -11.71
CA PHE A 244 -15.42 -6.94 -12.15
C PHE A 244 -14.45 -5.86 -12.62
N THR A 245 -14.93 -4.92 -13.45
CA THR A 245 -14.06 -3.90 -14.08
C THR A 245 -13.74 -2.74 -13.14
N GLN A 246 -14.52 -2.55 -12.07
CA GLN A 246 -14.32 -1.45 -11.12
C GLN A 246 -12.93 -1.47 -10.47
N GLY A 247 -12.45 -2.64 -10.05
CA GLY A 247 -11.12 -2.75 -9.43
C GLY A 247 -9.99 -2.34 -10.37
N PHE A 248 -10.06 -2.76 -11.64
CA PHE A 248 -9.08 -2.39 -12.66
C PHE A 248 -9.17 -0.91 -13.06
N GLN A 249 -10.39 -0.36 -13.13
CA GLN A 249 -10.56 1.05 -13.43
C GLN A 249 -9.97 1.94 -12.34
N ASN A 250 -10.22 1.62 -11.06
CA ASN A 250 -9.67 2.40 -9.95
C ASN A 250 -8.13 2.46 -9.98
N ILE A 251 -7.46 1.36 -10.39
CA ILE A 251 -6.01 1.31 -10.58
C ILE A 251 -5.55 2.22 -11.72
N VAL A 252 -6.33 2.34 -12.80
CA VAL A 252 -6.01 3.25 -13.91
C VAL A 252 -6.27 4.70 -13.52
N ASP A 253 -7.41 4.99 -12.91
CA ASP A 253 -7.82 6.34 -12.49
C ASP A 253 -6.87 6.94 -11.44
N SER A 254 -6.22 6.08 -10.64
CA SER A 254 -5.21 6.52 -9.65
C SER A 254 -3.95 7.13 -10.27
N TYR A 255 -3.64 6.81 -11.54
CA TYR A 255 -2.54 7.46 -12.27
C TYR A 255 -2.94 8.83 -12.81
N GLY A 256 -4.16 8.92 -13.33
CA GLY A 256 -4.75 10.13 -13.91
C GLY A 256 -6.07 9.77 -14.57
N ILE A 257 -6.94 10.75 -14.77
CA ILE A 257 -8.26 10.54 -15.36
C ILE A 257 -8.20 10.75 -16.88
N ALA A 258 -8.85 9.87 -17.63
CA ALA A 258 -8.81 9.90 -19.09
C ALA A 258 -9.46 11.18 -19.63
N SER A 259 -8.88 11.75 -20.69
CA SER A 259 -9.51 12.88 -21.37
C SER A 259 -10.81 12.46 -22.08
N TYR A 260 -11.65 13.43 -22.39
CA TYR A 260 -12.99 13.12 -22.92
C TYR A 260 -12.92 12.40 -24.27
N ARG A 261 -13.57 11.22 -24.33
CA ARG A 261 -13.60 10.32 -25.49
C ARG A 261 -12.24 9.76 -25.92
N GLU A 262 -11.25 9.77 -25.04
CA GLU A 262 -9.99 9.04 -25.21
C GLU A 262 -10.18 7.53 -25.02
N ILE A 263 -9.29 6.72 -25.61
CA ILE A 263 -9.25 5.27 -25.36
C ILE A 263 -8.93 5.00 -23.89
N ASN A 264 -9.83 4.30 -23.22
CA ASN A 264 -9.61 3.82 -21.85
C ASN A 264 -8.53 2.71 -21.85
N PRO A 265 -7.47 2.80 -21.02
CA PRO A 265 -6.50 1.73 -20.82
C PRO A 265 -7.08 0.47 -20.16
N ALA A 266 -8.14 0.61 -19.35
CA ALA A 266 -8.63 -0.44 -18.46
C ALA A 266 -8.98 -1.79 -19.12
N PRO A 267 -9.63 -1.84 -20.31
CA PRO A 267 -9.92 -3.11 -20.98
C PRO A 267 -8.67 -3.95 -21.24
N TRP A 268 -7.55 -3.29 -21.57
CA TRP A 268 -6.28 -3.96 -21.82
C TRP A 268 -5.59 -4.35 -20.52
N THR A 269 -5.60 -3.45 -19.52
CA THR A 269 -4.98 -3.74 -18.22
C THR A 269 -5.64 -4.94 -17.52
N ILE A 270 -6.93 -5.22 -17.74
CA ILE A 270 -7.60 -6.42 -17.20
C ILE A 270 -6.80 -7.70 -17.46
N ILE A 271 -6.23 -7.87 -18.66
CA ILE A 271 -5.46 -9.07 -19.03
C ILE A 271 -3.97 -8.85 -18.89
N THR A 272 -3.43 -7.73 -19.39
CA THR A 272 -1.98 -7.52 -19.45
C THR A 272 -1.38 -7.33 -18.06
N PHE A 273 -2.10 -6.72 -17.13
CA PHE A 273 -1.59 -6.47 -15.77
C PHE A 273 -1.37 -7.79 -15.00
N PRO A 274 -2.37 -8.67 -14.86
CA PRO A 274 -2.15 -9.96 -14.21
C PRO A 274 -1.15 -10.86 -14.93
N PHE A 275 -1.04 -10.76 -16.26
CA PHE A 275 -0.07 -11.52 -17.03
C PHE A 275 1.38 -11.10 -16.74
N LEU A 276 1.69 -9.79 -16.71
CA LEU A 276 3.04 -9.32 -16.36
C LEU A 276 3.39 -9.62 -14.91
N PHE A 277 2.42 -9.49 -14.00
CA PHE A 277 2.56 -9.95 -12.62
C PHE A 277 2.96 -11.43 -12.58
N ALA A 278 2.27 -12.29 -13.33
CA ALA A 278 2.55 -13.71 -13.35
C ALA A 278 3.93 -14.08 -13.91
N VAL A 279 4.50 -13.27 -14.81
CA VAL A 279 5.88 -13.47 -15.31
C VAL A 279 6.90 -13.20 -14.18
N MET A 280 6.67 -12.18 -13.35
CA MET A 280 7.48 -11.89 -12.16
C MET A 280 7.26 -12.92 -11.05
N PHE A 281 6.01 -13.36 -10.88
CA PHE A 281 5.54 -14.24 -9.80
C PHE A 281 5.15 -15.63 -10.36
N GLY A 282 6.08 -16.28 -11.05
CA GLY A 282 5.82 -17.52 -11.76
C GLY A 282 6.06 -18.77 -10.91
N ASP A 283 5.20 -19.05 -9.93
CA ASP A 283 5.19 -20.30 -9.16
C ASP A 283 3.74 -20.82 -9.05
N ALA A 284 3.51 -22.04 -9.53
CA ALA A 284 2.16 -22.60 -9.55
C ALA A 284 1.64 -23.00 -8.16
N GLY A 285 2.52 -23.27 -7.19
CA GLY A 285 2.15 -23.51 -5.79
C GLY A 285 1.64 -22.24 -5.11
N HIS A 286 2.40 -21.15 -5.22
CA HIS A 286 2.00 -19.85 -4.66
C HIS A 286 0.75 -19.29 -5.34
N GLY A 287 0.64 -19.42 -6.68
CA GLY A 287 -0.54 -19.02 -7.43
C GLY A 287 -1.81 -19.72 -6.96
N LEU A 288 -1.74 -21.02 -6.60
CA LEU A 288 -2.87 -21.76 -6.05
C LEU A 288 -3.34 -21.18 -4.70
N ILE A 289 -2.41 -20.84 -3.80
CA ILE A 289 -2.76 -20.21 -2.52
C ILE A 289 -3.44 -18.86 -2.75
N MET A 290 -2.94 -18.04 -3.69
CA MET A 290 -3.56 -16.77 -4.03
C MET A 290 -4.99 -16.93 -4.55
N ILE A 291 -5.26 -17.93 -5.40
CA ILE A 291 -6.62 -18.22 -5.88
C ILE A 291 -7.53 -18.61 -4.72
N LEU A 292 -7.08 -19.49 -3.81
CA LEU A 292 -7.88 -19.92 -2.66
C LEU A 292 -8.22 -18.75 -1.72
N ALA A 293 -7.28 -17.85 -1.48
CA ALA A 293 -7.51 -16.63 -0.71
C ALA A 293 -8.54 -15.72 -1.41
N ALA A 294 -8.39 -15.47 -2.71
CA ALA A 294 -9.31 -14.63 -3.48
C ALA A 294 -10.72 -15.24 -3.57
N LEU A 295 -10.82 -16.56 -3.75
CA LEU A 295 -12.09 -17.30 -3.79
C LEU A 295 -12.84 -17.14 -2.46
N THR A 296 -12.12 -17.15 -1.33
CA THR A 296 -12.71 -16.96 0.00
C THR A 296 -13.37 -15.58 0.14
N PHE A 297 -12.78 -14.52 -0.43
CA PHE A 297 -13.38 -13.19 -0.46
C PHE A 297 -14.59 -13.09 -1.41
N ILE A 298 -14.55 -13.78 -2.55
CA ILE A 298 -15.66 -13.78 -3.51
C ILE A 298 -16.87 -14.55 -2.97
N LEU A 299 -16.66 -15.73 -2.37
CA LEU A 299 -17.75 -16.54 -1.81
C LEU A 299 -18.45 -15.84 -0.63
N ASN A 300 -17.69 -15.07 0.16
CA ASN A 300 -18.21 -14.36 1.33
C ASN A 300 -18.58 -12.88 1.06
N GLU A 301 -18.73 -12.46 -0.20
CA GLU A 301 -18.95 -11.05 -0.61
C GLU A 301 -20.07 -10.37 0.20
N LYS A 302 -21.25 -11.01 0.29
CA LYS A 302 -22.43 -10.45 0.98
C LYS A 302 -22.26 -10.35 2.50
N ARG A 303 -21.45 -11.22 3.09
CA ARG A 303 -21.20 -11.22 4.54
C ARG A 303 -20.23 -10.10 4.90
N ILE A 304 -19.20 -9.93 4.08
CA ILE A 304 -18.18 -8.89 4.26
C ILE A 304 -18.77 -7.49 4.03
N GLU A 305 -19.57 -7.29 2.98
CA GLU A 305 -20.20 -5.98 2.71
C GLU A 305 -21.12 -5.53 3.87
N LYS A 306 -21.77 -6.48 4.56
CA LYS A 306 -22.60 -6.21 5.75
C LYS A 306 -21.77 -5.91 7.00
N ALA A 307 -20.57 -6.44 7.09
CA ALA A 307 -19.71 -6.29 8.27
C ALA A 307 -19.15 -4.87 8.43
N LYS A 308 -19.19 -4.03 7.37
CA LYS A 308 -18.74 -2.62 7.39
C LYS A 308 -17.39 -2.45 8.09
N ILE A 309 -16.41 -3.26 7.70
CA ILE A 309 -15.05 -3.22 8.26
C ILE A 309 -14.42 -1.87 7.88
N LYS A 310 -13.86 -1.19 8.87
CA LYS A 310 -13.26 0.14 8.72
C LYS A 310 -11.77 0.11 8.37
N ASP A 311 -11.15 -1.06 8.40
CA ASP A 311 -9.72 -1.19 8.13
C ASP A 311 -9.42 -0.92 6.65
N GLU A 312 -8.65 0.14 6.39
CA GLU A 312 -8.29 0.61 5.03
C GLU A 312 -7.58 -0.48 4.22
N ILE A 313 -6.64 -1.18 4.85
CA ILE A 313 -5.89 -2.28 4.21
C ILE A 313 -6.86 -3.37 3.75
N PHE A 314 -7.78 -3.78 4.62
CA PHE A 314 -8.75 -4.82 4.29
C PHE A 314 -9.69 -4.38 3.15
N ASN A 315 -10.17 -3.14 3.20
CA ASN A 315 -11.04 -2.59 2.14
C ASN A 315 -10.32 -2.49 0.79
N THR A 316 -9.02 -2.16 0.78
CA THR A 316 -8.19 -2.13 -0.42
C THR A 316 -8.06 -3.53 -1.04
N PHE A 317 -7.73 -4.55 -0.25
CA PHE A 317 -7.66 -5.94 -0.72
C PHE A 317 -9.02 -6.47 -1.18
N TYR A 318 -10.11 -6.11 -0.49
CA TYR A 318 -11.46 -6.50 -0.87
C TYR A 318 -11.92 -5.85 -2.19
N GLY A 319 -11.57 -4.59 -2.42
CA GLY A 319 -11.78 -3.89 -3.70
C GLY A 319 -11.04 -4.56 -4.86
N GLY A 320 -9.85 -5.10 -4.61
CA GLY A 320 -9.00 -5.81 -5.57
C GLY A 320 -9.29 -7.30 -5.76
N ARG A 321 -10.35 -7.88 -5.18
CA ARG A 321 -10.57 -9.35 -5.19
C ARG A 321 -10.55 -10.01 -6.57
N TYR A 322 -11.10 -9.35 -7.59
CA TYR A 322 -11.10 -9.85 -8.96
C TYR A 322 -9.74 -9.70 -9.66
N VAL A 323 -8.90 -8.78 -9.18
CA VAL A 323 -7.53 -8.64 -9.66
C VAL A 323 -6.68 -9.80 -9.11
N VAL A 324 -6.81 -10.10 -7.82
CA VAL A 324 -6.04 -11.17 -7.15
C VAL A 324 -6.35 -12.55 -7.73
N ILE A 325 -7.62 -12.87 -8.03
CA ILE A 325 -7.95 -14.15 -8.65
C ILE A 325 -7.33 -14.31 -10.04
N LEU A 326 -7.35 -13.25 -10.86
CA LEU A 326 -6.79 -13.30 -12.21
C LEU A 326 -5.26 -13.38 -12.17
N MET A 327 -4.62 -12.68 -11.23
CA MET A 327 -3.18 -12.80 -10.95
C MET A 327 -2.81 -14.23 -10.55
N GLY A 328 -3.59 -14.87 -9.67
CA GLY A 328 -3.38 -16.27 -9.29
C GLY A 328 -3.53 -17.24 -10.45
N CYS A 329 -4.55 -17.07 -11.30
CA CYS A 329 -4.75 -17.90 -12.50
C CYS A 329 -3.59 -17.81 -13.49
N PHE A 330 -3.12 -16.60 -13.79
CA PHE A 330 -1.97 -16.43 -14.66
C PHE A 330 -0.66 -16.90 -14.01
N SER A 331 -0.50 -16.73 -12.71
CA SER A 331 0.67 -17.23 -11.96
C SER A 331 0.77 -18.76 -12.00
N ILE A 332 -0.36 -19.48 -11.95
CA ILE A 332 -0.36 -20.93 -12.19
C ILE A 332 0.07 -21.23 -13.63
N TYR A 333 -0.48 -20.52 -14.62
CA TYR A 333 -0.11 -20.72 -16.02
C TYR A 333 1.39 -20.50 -16.25
N THR A 334 1.96 -19.39 -15.78
CA THR A 334 3.39 -19.10 -15.93
C THR A 334 4.26 -20.02 -15.08
N GLY A 335 3.82 -20.40 -13.87
CA GLY A 335 4.51 -21.38 -13.03
C GLY A 335 4.61 -22.75 -13.69
N LEU A 336 3.56 -23.19 -14.39
CA LEU A 336 3.60 -24.43 -15.19
C LEU A 336 4.49 -24.28 -16.44
N VAL A 337 4.55 -23.10 -17.07
CA VAL A 337 5.48 -22.82 -18.18
C VAL A 337 6.93 -22.80 -17.70
N TYR A 338 7.22 -22.25 -16.52
CA TYR A 338 8.54 -22.34 -15.90
C TYR A 338 8.84 -23.74 -15.34
N ASN A 339 7.80 -24.56 -15.18
CA ASN A 339 7.86 -25.87 -14.55
C ASN A 339 8.41 -25.80 -13.12
N ASP A 340 7.95 -24.80 -12.36
CA ASP A 340 8.32 -24.55 -10.96
C ASP A 340 7.07 -24.58 -10.06
N ILE A 341 7.09 -25.47 -9.06
CA ILE A 341 6.13 -25.58 -7.97
C ILE A 341 6.90 -25.66 -6.67
N TYR A 342 6.83 -24.61 -5.83
CA TYR A 342 7.61 -24.52 -4.59
C TYR A 342 9.10 -24.87 -4.80
N SER A 343 9.71 -24.33 -5.86
CA SER A 343 11.09 -24.62 -6.34
C SER A 343 11.35 -26.01 -6.93
N LYS A 344 10.32 -26.85 -7.12
CA LYS A 344 10.45 -28.21 -7.66
C LYS A 344 9.74 -28.36 -9.01
N SER A 345 10.33 -29.16 -9.89
CA SER A 345 9.83 -29.38 -11.25
C SER A 345 9.05 -30.68 -11.36
N ILE A 346 7.99 -30.70 -12.17
CA ILE A 346 7.22 -31.91 -12.45
C ILE A 346 7.65 -32.52 -13.79
N ASN A 347 7.93 -33.82 -13.77
CA ASN A 347 8.15 -34.58 -14.99
C ASN A 347 6.84 -35.14 -15.57
N ILE A 348 6.14 -34.34 -16.39
CA ILE A 348 4.83 -34.71 -16.98
C ILE A 348 5.01 -35.49 -18.30
N PHE A 349 5.87 -35.00 -19.21
CA PHE A 349 5.99 -35.52 -20.57
C PHE A 349 7.23 -36.41 -20.81
N GLY A 350 8.08 -36.59 -19.79
CA GLY A 350 9.40 -37.19 -19.93
C GLY A 350 10.44 -36.20 -20.45
N SER A 351 11.65 -36.23 -19.90
CA SER A 351 12.74 -35.33 -20.33
C SER A 351 13.23 -35.68 -21.74
N GLY A 352 13.63 -34.64 -22.50
CA GLY A 352 14.33 -34.79 -23.78
C GLY A 352 15.80 -35.19 -23.61
N TRP A 353 16.32 -35.09 -22.39
CA TRP A 353 17.70 -35.40 -22.06
C TRP A 353 17.86 -36.84 -21.57
N ARG A 354 18.95 -37.48 -21.99
CA ARG A 354 19.32 -38.83 -21.60
C ARG A 354 20.77 -38.86 -21.15
N ASN A 355 21.06 -39.75 -20.20
CA ASN A 355 22.42 -39.98 -19.76
C ASN A 355 23.22 -40.67 -20.88
N PRO A 356 24.33 -40.06 -21.38
CA PRO A 356 25.15 -40.65 -22.42
C PRO A 356 26.20 -41.63 -21.87
N TYR A 357 26.40 -41.68 -20.55
CA TYR A 357 27.44 -42.50 -19.92
C TYR A 357 26.95 -43.91 -19.54
N ASN A 358 27.83 -44.90 -19.67
CA ASN A 358 27.55 -46.29 -19.29
C ASN A 358 27.36 -46.43 -17.77
N HIS A 359 26.40 -47.27 -17.36
CA HIS A 359 26.08 -47.54 -15.96
C HIS A 359 27.26 -48.09 -15.15
N GLU A 360 28.17 -48.85 -15.76
CA GLU A 360 29.36 -49.39 -15.09
C GLU A 360 30.36 -48.28 -14.72
N LEU A 361 30.57 -47.31 -15.62
CA LEU A 361 31.42 -46.15 -15.37
C LEU A 361 30.85 -45.30 -14.23
N LEU A 362 29.53 -45.08 -14.23
CA LEU A 362 28.84 -44.35 -13.17
C LEU A 362 28.93 -45.05 -11.82
N ARG A 363 28.83 -46.39 -11.80
CA ARG A 363 29.00 -47.18 -10.58
C ARG A 363 30.41 -47.05 -10.01
N ASN A 364 31.43 -47.12 -10.86
CA ASN A 364 32.82 -46.97 -10.43
C ASN A 364 33.07 -45.55 -9.89
N LEU A 365 32.63 -44.52 -10.61
CA LEU A 365 32.70 -43.13 -10.15
C LEU A 365 31.92 -42.90 -8.84
N SER A 366 30.80 -43.60 -8.62
CA SER A 366 30.04 -43.50 -7.37
C SER A 366 30.75 -44.14 -6.18
N MET A 367 31.48 -45.23 -6.40
CA MET A 367 32.30 -45.88 -5.36
C MET A 367 33.53 -45.03 -5.01
N ASP A 368 34.15 -44.41 -6.01
CA ASP A 368 35.25 -43.46 -5.82
C ASP A 368 34.77 -42.20 -5.07
N ALA A 369 33.59 -41.66 -5.41
CA ALA A 369 32.97 -40.55 -4.70
C ALA A 369 32.49 -40.90 -3.28
N ALA A 370 32.22 -42.17 -2.99
CA ALA A 370 31.89 -42.62 -1.64
C ALA A 370 33.13 -42.77 -0.75
N SER A 371 34.31 -43.00 -1.36
CA SER A 371 35.59 -43.15 -0.65
C SER A 371 36.38 -41.84 -0.52
N GLY A 372 36.19 -40.89 -1.45
CA GLY A 372 36.71 -39.54 -1.38
C GLY A 372 35.60 -38.51 -1.17
N ASN A 373 35.73 -37.60 -0.20
CA ASN A 373 34.78 -36.50 0.08
C ASN A 373 34.63 -35.45 -1.06
N GLN A 374 34.82 -35.82 -2.33
CA GLN A 374 34.73 -34.92 -3.49
C GLN A 374 33.46 -35.21 -4.30
N ALA A 375 32.66 -34.17 -4.51
CA ALA A 375 31.53 -34.23 -5.42
C ALA A 375 32.03 -34.26 -6.87
N ILE A 376 31.74 -35.33 -7.60
CA ILE A 376 32.09 -35.46 -9.03
C ILE A 376 30.97 -34.80 -9.84
N SER A 377 31.27 -33.70 -10.52
CA SER A 377 30.35 -33.07 -11.48
C SER A 377 30.55 -33.65 -12.88
N LEU A 378 29.49 -34.19 -13.46
CA LEU A 378 29.47 -34.76 -14.81
C LEU A 378 28.77 -33.77 -15.75
N THR A 379 29.47 -33.34 -16.80
CA THR A 379 28.91 -32.47 -17.84
C THR A 379 28.36 -33.30 -19.00
N PHE A 380 27.07 -33.19 -19.29
CA PHE A 380 26.46 -33.92 -20.41
C PHE A 380 26.67 -33.16 -21.73
N PRO A 381 27.45 -33.69 -22.70
CA PRO A 381 27.63 -33.05 -23.99
C PRO A 381 26.30 -33.02 -24.76
N PRO A 382 25.79 -31.84 -25.14
CA PRO A 382 24.48 -31.72 -25.79
C PRO A 382 24.35 -32.50 -27.11
N GLU A 383 25.45 -32.76 -27.82
CA GLU A 383 25.48 -33.50 -29.09
C GLU A 383 24.97 -34.94 -28.98
N VAL A 384 25.19 -35.56 -27.82
CA VAL A 384 24.91 -36.99 -27.56
C VAL A 384 23.82 -37.15 -26.50
N ALA A 385 23.77 -36.24 -25.52
CA ALA A 385 22.84 -36.33 -24.40
C ALA A 385 21.42 -35.84 -24.75
N PHE A 386 21.28 -34.91 -25.70
CA PHE A 386 19.98 -34.44 -26.15
C PHE A 386 19.41 -35.38 -27.22
N ASN A 387 18.20 -35.88 -27.00
CA ASN A 387 17.58 -36.79 -27.95
C ASN A 387 16.88 -36.03 -29.08
N ASP A 388 17.61 -35.79 -30.18
CA ASP A 388 17.11 -35.10 -31.37
C ASP A 388 15.80 -35.70 -31.93
N THR A 389 15.56 -37.01 -31.75
CA THR A 389 14.36 -37.68 -32.28
C THR A 389 13.08 -37.35 -31.50
N LYS A 390 13.20 -37.02 -30.20
CA LYS A 390 12.06 -36.63 -29.36
C LYS A 390 11.77 -35.12 -29.43
N GLY A 391 12.75 -34.32 -29.86
CA GLY A 391 12.62 -32.87 -29.94
C GLY A 391 12.60 -32.18 -28.56
N PRO A 392 12.31 -30.86 -28.53
CA PRO A 392 12.24 -30.09 -27.29
C PRO A 392 11.06 -30.52 -26.42
N TYR A 393 11.13 -30.19 -25.13
CA TYR A 393 10.05 -30.49 -24.17
C TYR A 393 8.72 -29.86 -24.64
N PRO A 394 7.60 -30.62 -24.67
CA PRO A 394 6.36 -30.14 -25.29
C PRO A 394 5.73 -28.89 -24.66
N PHE A 395 5.88 -28.70 -23.35
CA PHE A 395 5.26 -27.59 -22.63
C PHE A 395 6.14 -27.11 -21.48
N GLY A 396 6.64 -25.88 -21.59
CA GLY A 396 7.46 -25.26 -20.55
C GLY A 396 8.93 -25.69 -20.56
N VAL A 397 9.60 -25.54 -19.41
CA VAL A 397 11.02 -25.88 -19.25
C VAL A 397 11.20 -27.36 -18.89
N ASP A 398 12.23 -27.98 -19.46
CA ASP A 398 12.56 -29.38 -19.19
C ASP A 398 12.91 -29.59 -17.70
N PRO A 399 12.30 -30.57 -17.00
CA PRO A 399 12.56 -30.85 -15.59
C PRO A 399 14.03 -31.14 -15.24
N VAL A 400 14.84 -31.59 -16.21
CA VAL A 400 16.26 -31.93 -15.97
C VAL A 400 17.05 -30.76 -15.41
N TRP A 401 16.68 -29.52 -15.76
CA TRP A 401 17.38 -28.32 -15.34
C TRP A 401 17.27 -28.05 -13.83
N ASN A 402 16.27 -28.60 -13.15
CA ASN A 402 16.16 -28.48 -11.70
C ASN A 402 17.10 -29.45 -10.96
N ILE A 403 17.49 -30.56 -11.61
CA ILE A 403 18.41 -31.57 -11.05
C ILE A 403 19.88 -31.14 -11.28
N ALA A 404 20.14 -30.16 -12.15
CA ALA A 404 21.47 -29.67 -12.51
C ALA A 404 21.78 -28.31 -11.87
N PRO A 405 22.11 -28.25 -10.56
CA PRO A 405 22.25 -26.98 -9.82
C PRO A 405 23.34 -26.07 -10.42
N ASP A 406 24.47 -26.64 -10.88
CA ASP A 406 25.62 -25.87 -11.37
C ASP A 406 25.32 -25.08 -12.65
N ASN A 407 24.46 -25.61 -13.53
CA ASN A 407 24.18 -25.03 -14.85
C ASN A 407 22.76 -24.48 -15.02
N ARG A 408 21.87 -24.72 -14.05
CA ARG A 408 20.48 -24.22 -14.05
C ARG A 408 20.42 -22.71 -14.30
N LEU A 409 21.19 -21.93 -13.53
CA LEU A 409 21.16 -20.48 -13.60
C LEU A 409 21.71 -19.96 -14.95
N ASN A 410 22.74 -20.62 -15.49
CA ASN A 410 23.32 -20.28 -16.79
C ASN A 410 22.34 -20.46 -17.95
N PHE A 411 21.37 -21.38 -17.83
CA PHE A 411 20.31 -21.59 -18.81
C PHE A 411 19.10 -20.66 -18.58
N LEU A 412 18.57 -20.61 -17.35
CA LEU A 412 17.36 -19.87 -17.03
C LEU A 412 17.53 -18.35 -17.14
N ASN A 413 18.71 -17.82 -16.79
CA ASN A 413 18.96 -16.38 -16.80
C ASN A 413 18.85 -15.79 -18.22
N PRO A 414 19.61 -16.25 -19.24
CA PRO A 414 19.47 -15.75 -20.61
C PRO A 414 18.07 -15.95 -21.20
N MET A 415 17.37 -17.04 -20.83
CA MET A 415 16.00 -17.31 -21.28
C MET A 415 15.02 -16.27 -20.74
N LYS A 416 14.97 -16.09 -19.41
CA LYS A 416 14.08 -15.12 -18.76
C LYS A 416 14.41 -13.69 -19.18
N MET A 417 15.69 -13.34 -19.32
CA MET A 417 16.13 -12.02 -19.81
C MET A 417 15.58 -11.76 -21.24
N LYS A 418 15.78 -12.69 -22.18
CA LYS A 418 15.29 -12.53 -23.56
C LYS A 418 13.76 -12.48 -23.64
N MET A 419 13.07 -13.30 -22.86
CA MET A 419 11.61 -13.28 -22.76
C MET A 419 11.11 -11.91 -22.27
N SER A 420 11.75 -11.32 -21.26
CA SER A 420 11.37 -10.00 -20.74
C SER A 420 11.49 -8.88 -21.78
N VAL A 421 12.54 -8.92 -22.60
CA VAL A 421 12.75 -7.94 -23.68
C VAL A 421 11.69 -8.08 -24.77
N ILE A 422 11.35 -9.32 -25.19
CA ILE A 422 10.31 -9.56 -26.19
C ILE A 422 8.94 -9.10 -25.70
N LEU A 423 8.58 -9.41 -24.44
CA LEU A 423 7.32 -8.98 -23.84
C LEU A 423 7.24 -7.46 -23.66
N GLY A 424 8.34 -6.82 -23.28
CA GLY A 424 8.38 -5.36 -23.14
C GLY A 424 8.16 -4.63 -24.46
N ILE A 425 8.89 -5.03 -25.50
CA ILE A 425 8.80 -4.40 -26.81
C ILE A 425 7.42 -4.66 -27.45
N SER A 426 6.83 -5.84 -27.26
CA SER A 426 5.49 -6.12 -27.77
C SER A 426 4.42 -5.26 -27.07
N GLN A 427 4.51 -5.09 -25.75
CA GLN A 427 3.59 -4.22 -25.00
C GLN A 427 3.74 -2.74 -25.40
N MET A 428 4.97 -2.24 -25.55
CA MET A 428 5.21 -0.87 -26.00
C MET A 428 4.70 -0.62 -27.42
N THR A 429 4.93 -1.57 -28.33
CA THR A 429 4.43 -1.50 -29.71
C THR A 429 2.90 -1.48 -29.73
N PHE A 430 2.26 -2.27 -28.87
CA PHE A 430 0.81 -2.25 -28.70
C PHE A 430 0.30 -0.90 -28.19
N GLY A 431 0.99 -0.29 -27.21
CA GLY A 431 0.65 1.05 -26.72
C GLY A 431 0.70 2.13 -27.81
N LEU A 432 1.72 2.10 -28.68
CA LEU A 432 1.79 3.00 -29.84
C LEU A 432 0.65 2.79 -30.83
N PHE A 433 0.24 1.53 -31.05
CA PHE A 433 -0.91 1.24 -31.91
C PHE A 433 -2.22 1.85 -31.37
N LEU A 434 -2.39 1.91 -30.04
CA LEU A 434 -3.55 2.60 -29.44
C LEU A 434 -3.50 4.12 -29.66
N SER A 435 -2.31 4.70 -29.69
CA SER A 435 -2.13 6.12 -30.03
C SER A 435 -2.61 6.45 -31.45
N LEU A 436 -2.34 5.56 -32.41
CA LEU A 436 -2.87 5.69 -33.77
C LEU A 436 -4.40 5.74 -33.79
N LEU A 437 -5.06 4.86 -33.02
CA LEU A 437 -6.53 4.83 -32.95
C LEU A 437 -7.10 6.12 -32.35
N ASN A 438 -6.44 6.70 -31.34
CA ASN A 438 -6.79 8.02 -30.80
C ASN A 438 -6.68 9.11 -31.89
N HIS A 439 -5.55 9.19 -32.59
CA HIS A 439 -5.36 10.21 -33.63
C HIS A 439 -6.34 10.09 -34.80
N ILE A 440 -6.70 8.86 -35.19
CA ILE A 440 -7.73 8.60 -36.21
C ILE A 440 -9.11 9.09 -35.72
N TYR A 441 -9.44 8.84 -34.45
CA TYR A 441 -10.73 9.23 -33.87
C TYR A 441 -10.92 10.74 -33.79
N PHE A 442 -9.87 11.47 -33.37
CA PHE A 442 -9.88 12.94 -33.33
C PHE A 442 -9.69 13.59 -34.70
N GLY A 443 -9.43 12.82 -35.77
CA GLY A 443 -9.27 13.33 -37.13
C GLY A 443 -7.98 14.11 -37.38
N SER A 444 -6.97 13.99 -36.51
CA SER A 444 -5.70 14.71 -36.64
C SER A 444 -4.72 13.99 -37.56
N MET A 445 -4.85 14.23 -38.87
CA MET A 445 -3.96 13.63 -39.87
C MET A 445 -2.50 14.07 -39.71
N VAL A 446 -2.25 15.27 -39.16
CA VAL A 446 -0.91 15.80 -38.92
C VAL A 446 -0.17 14.92 -37.90
N ASP A 447 -0.84 14.52 -36.82
CA ASP A 447 -0.24 13.67 -35.79
C ASP A 447 0.02 12.24 -36.28
N VAL A 448 -0.85 11.70 -37.13
CA VAL A 448 -0.65 10.37 -37.73
C VAL A 448 0.64 10.35 -38.56
N PHE A 449 0.83 11.31 -39.48
CA PHE A 449 1.98 11.30 -40.38
C PHE A 449 3.29 11.72 -39.72
N PHE A 450 3.26 12.68 -38.80
CA PHE A 450 4.48 13.31 -38.29
C PHE A 450 4.83 12.97 -36.84
N VAL A 451 3.92 12.34 -36.09
CA VAL A 451 4.21 11.83 -34.74
C VAL A 451 4.24 10.30 -34.77
N PHE A 452 3.12 9.65 -35.12
CA PHE A 452 3.00 8.20 -35.02
C PHE A 452 3.94 7.44 -35.97
N ILE A 453 3.98 7.78 -37.26
CA ILE A 453 4.83 7.05 -38.23
C ILE A 453 6.32 7.12 -37.87
N PRO A 454 6.91 8.31 -37.59
CA PRO A 454 8.31 8.41 -37.15
C PRO A 454 8.60 7.62 -35.86
N GLN A 455 7.69 7.66 -34.89
CA GLN A 455 7.82 6.91 -33.63
C GLN A 455 7.82 5.39 -33.87
N MET A 456 6.93 4.89 -34.72
CA MET A 456 6.85 3.47 -35.07
C MET A 456 8.06 3.00 -35.86
N LEU A 457 8.55 3.80 -36.83
CA LEU A 457 9.76 3.49 -37.57
C LEU A 457 10.96 3.43 -36.63
N PHE A 458 11.11 4.42 -35.74
CA PHE A 458 12.20 4.44 -34.76
C PHE A 458 12.21 3.18 -33.86
N LEU A 459 11.06 2.82 -33.30
CA LEU A 459 10.94 1.63 -32.45
C LEU A 459 11.18 0.33 -33.25
N SER A 460 10.62 0.23 -34.46
CA SER A 460 10.69 -0.98 -35.27
C SER A 460 12.11 -1.31 -35.72
N LEU A 461 12.82 -0.32 -36.22
CA LEU A 461 14.15 -0.50 -36.83
C LEU A 461 15.24 -0.88 -35.82
N ILE A 462 15.08 -0.49 -34.55
CA ILE A 462 16.04 -0.79 -33.48
C ILE A 462 15.59 -2.00 -32.66
N PHE A 463 14.41 -1.90 -32.05
CA PHE A 463 13.99 -2.83 -30.99
C PHE A 463 13.22 -4.03 -31.52
N ILE A 464 12.32 -3.84 -32.51
CA ILE A 464 11.67 -5.00 -33.14
C ILE A 464 12.69 -5.82 -33.93
N TYR A 465 13.68 -5.16 -34.56
CA TYR A 465 14.83 -5.84 -35.15
C TYR A 465 15.62 -6.67 -34.11
N LEU A 466 15.88 -6.14 -32.91
CA LEU A 466 16.49 -6.91 -31.82
C LEU A 466 15.66 -8.14 -31.44
N CYS A 467 14.33 -8.02 -31.33
CA CYS A 467 13.44 -9.16 -31.07
C CYS A 467 13.53 -10.21 -32.18
N ALA A 468 13.57 -9.79 -33.45
CA ALA A 468 13.75 -10.69 -34.58
C ALA A 468 15.08 -11.44 -34.51
N LEU A 469 16.18 -10.75 -34.15
CA LEU A 469 17.48 -11.41 -33.95
C LEU A 469 17.45 -12.44 -32.81
N ILE A 470 16.75 -12.17 -31.70
CA ILE A 470 16.59 -13.15 -30.62
C ILE A 470 15.93 -14.43 -31.13
N VAL A 471 14.83 -14.30 -31.88
CA VAL A 471 14.08 -15.45 -32.43
C VAL A 471 14.91 -16.18 -33.48
N ILE A 472 15.59 -15.46 -34.38
CA ILE A 472 16.52 -16.06 -35.36
C ILE A 472 17.61 -16.85 -34.65
N LYS A 473 18.16 -16.31 -33.55
CA LYS A 473 19.19 -17.01 -32.78
C LYS A 473 18.68 -18.35 -32.23
N TRP A 474 17.46 -18.37 -31.70
CA TRP A 474 16.85 -19.59 -31.16
C TRP A 474 16.58 -20.67 -32.22
N ILE A 475 16.26 -20.28 -33.46
CA ILE A 475 15.92 -21.23 -34.53
C ILE A 475 17.17 -21.76 -35.24
N THR A 476 18.18 -20.91 -35.46
CA THR A 476 19.23 -21.20 -36.46
C THR A 476 20.50 -21.82 -35.88
N TYR A 477 20.93 -21.39 -34.69
CA TYR A 477 22.18 -21.81 -34.07
C TYR A 477 21.93 -22.99 -33.12
N TYR A 478 22.31 -24.20 -33.57
CA TYR A 478 22.22 -25.44 -32.81
C TYR A 478 23.62 -25.97 -32.46
N VAL A 479 23.69 -27.11 -31.77
CA VAL A 479 24.95 -27.70 -31.29
C VAL A 479 25.83 -28.20 -32.45
N ARG A 480 25.21 -28.82 -33.48
CA ARG A 480 25.94 -29.41 -34.60
C ARG A 480 26.47 -28.35 -35.59
N ALA A 481 27.70 -28.58 -36.04
CA ALA A 481 28.28 -27.81 -37.14
C ALA A 481 27.48 -28.01 -38.43
N GLY A 482 27.34 -26.95 -39.23
CA GLY A 482 26.57 -27.02 -40.47
C GLY A 482 26.54 -25.72 -41.25
N MET A 483 26.03 -25.79 -42.49
CA MET A 483 25.83 -24.61 -43.33
C MET A 483 24.60 -23.82 -42.85
N LYS A 484 24.81 -22.55 -42.46
CA LYS A 484 23.75 -21.63 -42.04
C LYS A 484 23.84 -20.37 -42.90
N PHE A 485 22.75 -20.00 -43.58
CA PHE A 485 22.70 -18.85 -44.50
C PHE A 485 23.89 -18.78 -45.48
N GLY A 486 24.31 -19.92 -46.03
CA GLY A 486 25.40 -20.00 -47.01
C GLY A 486 26.82 -19.95 -46.43
N LYS A 487 27.00 -19.93 -45.10
CA LYS A 487 28.30 -19.95 -44.45
C LYS A 487 28.43 -21.13 -43.47
N TYR A 488 29.65 -21.63 -43.23
CA TYR A 488 29.87 -22.77 -42.33
C TYR A 488 29.97 -22.33 -40.87
N TYR A 489 29.11 -22.89 -40.03
CA TYR A 489 29.12 -22.72 -38.59
C TYR A 489 29.89 -23.88 -37.94
N PRO A 490 31.03 -23.63 -37.25
CA PRO A 490 31.92 -24.68 -36.73
C PRO A 490 31.46 -25.27 -35.38
N GLY A 491 30.59 -24.60 -34.62
CA GLY A 491 30.09 -25.11 -33.34
C GLY A 491 29.64 -24.02 -32.34
N PRO A 492 29.14 -24.41 -31.15
CA PRO A 492 28.50 -23.53 -30.14
C PRO A 492 29.39 -22.40 -29.62
N HIS A 493 30.71 -22.58 -29.59
CA HIS A 493 31.66 -21.54 -29.17
C HIS A 493 31.66 -20.30 -30.10
N CYS A 494 31.12 -20.45 -31.30
CA CYS A 494 31.04 -19.41 -32.31
C CYS A 494 29.61 -18.88 -32.50
N ALA A 495 28.72 -19.06 -31.52
CA ALA A 495 27.40 -18.46 -31.57
C ALA A 495 27.49 -16.93 -31.33
N PRO A 496 26.98 -16.08 -32.24
CA PRO A 496 27.17 -14.63 -32.15
C PRO A 496 26.45 -14.05 -30.93
N SER A 497 27.06 -13.06 -30.26
CA SER A 497 26.46 -12.41 -29.09
C SER A 497 25.53 -11.25 -29.50
N LEU A 498 24.34 -11.21 -28.88
CA LEU A 498 23.29 -10.21 -29.18
C LEU A 498 23.73 -8.80 -28.75
N LEU A 499 24.33 -8.69 -27.56
CA LEU A 499 24.72 -7.43 -26.96
C LEU A 499 25.80 -6.71 -27.79
N ILE A 500 26.86 -7.43 -28.21
CA ILE A 500 27.90 -6.82 -29.05
C ILE A 500 27.35 -6.45 -30.42
N GLY A 501 26.41 -7.25 -30.95
CA GLY A 501 25.73 -6.96 -32.22
C GLY A 501 24.99 -5.63 -32.17
N LEU A 502 24.25 -5.39 -31.08
CA LEU A 502 23.52 -4.14 -30.84
C LEU A 502 24.45 -2.95 -30.60
N ILE A 503 25.50 -3.11 -29.79
CA ILE A 503 26.50 -2.05 -29.55
C ILE A 503 27.18 -1.65 -30.87
N ASN A 504 27.59 -2.65 -31.65
CA ASN A 504 28.25 -2.41 -32.92
C ASN A 504 27.31 -1.81 -33.97
N MET A 505 26.00 -2.09 -33.91
CA MET A 505 25.00 -1.45 -34.77
C MET A 505 25.00 0.07 -34.57
N PHE A 506 25.02 0.56 -33.32
CA PHE A 506 25.08 1.99 -33.03
C PHE A 506 26.46 2.60 -33.26
N MET A 507 27.53 1.82 -33.05
CA MET A 507 28.90 2.31 -33.23
C MET A 507 29.34 2.42 -34.69
N ALA A 508 28.54 1.95 -35.67
CA ALA A 508 28.49 2.18 -37.13
C ALA A 508 29.80 2.28 -37.98
N MET A 509 30.98 2.32 -37.38
CA MET A 509 32.28 2.62 -37.98
C MET A 509 33.22 1.40 -38.02
N LYS A 510 32.82 0.26 -37.47
CA LYS A 510 33.58 -0.99 -37.64
C LYS A 510 32.95 -1.84 -38.73
N THR A 511 33.59 -1.89 -39.90
CA THR A 511 33.34 -2.93 -40.90
C THR A 511 33.60 -4.28 -40.26
N ARG A 512 32.55 -5.11 -40.16
CA ARG A 512 32.68 -6.48 -39.64
C ARG A 512 33.21 -7.36 -40.76
N GLU A 513 34.23 -8.15 -40.49
CA GLU A 513 34.78 -9.10 -41.46
C GLU A 513 33.88 -10.34 -41.58
N ASP A 514 33.68 -10.81 -42.82
CA ASP A 514 32.87 -11.97 -43.15
C ASP A 514 33.59 -13.29 -42.81
N SER A 515 33.69 -13.67 -41.53
CA SER A 515 34.38 -14.92 -41.16
C SER A 515 33.50 -15.92 -40.41
N PHE A 516 32.46 -16.40 -41.10
CA PHE A 516 32.10 -17.82 -41.00
C PHE A 516 32.81 -18.51 -42.17
N GLY A 517 33.66 -19.50 -41.89
CA GLY A 517 34.56 -20.08 -42.89
C GLY A 517 33.86 -20.47 -44.19
N THR A 518 34.51 -20.20 -45.32
CA THR A 518 34.03 -20.59 -46.65
C THR A 518 34.67 -21.90 -47.07
N PHE A 519 33.90 -22.82 -47.66
CA PHE A 519 34.48 -23.95 -48.38
C PHE A 519 35.05 -23.45 -49.69
N GLN A 520 36.37 -23.47 -49.84
CA GLN A 520 37.04 -23.32 -51.12
C GLN A 520 37.62 -24.68 -51.52
N ASN A 521 37.24 -25.16 -52.71
CA ASN A 521 37.77 -26.39 -53.32
C ASN A 521 37.72 -27.65 -52.42
N GLY A 522 36.63 -27.87 -51.68
CA GLY A 522 36.46 -29.07 -50.85
C GLY A 522 37.29 -29.09 -49.56
N THR A 523 38.11 -28.06 -49.31
CA THR A 523 38.86 -27.86 -48.07
C THR A 523 38.28 -26.71 -47.25
N PHE A 524 38.15 -26.93 -45.94
CA PHE A 524 37.77 -25.88 -45.00
C PHE A 524 38.95 -24.94 -44.78
N VAL A 525 38.84 -23.68 -45.21
CA VAL A 525 39.86 -22.66 -44.94
C VAL A 525 39.49 -21.97 -43.63
N GLU A 526 40.25 -22.29 -42.60
CA GLU A 526 40.11 -21.72 -41.26
C GLU A 526 40.58 -20.26 -41.27
N SER A 527 39.67 -19.33 -41.02
CA SER A 527 40.00 -17.90 -40.98
C SER A 527 40.70 -17.57 -39.65
N PRO A 528 41.78 -16.76 -39.63
CA PRO A 528 42.61 -16.54 -38.44
C PRO A 528 41.90 -15.82 -37.28
N ASN A 529 40.74 -15.19 -37.54
CA ASN A 529 39.94 -14.49 -36.54
C ASN A 529 38.70 -15.32 -36.15
N LEU A 530 38.91 -16.22 -35.19
CA LEU A 530 37.90 -17.11 -34.64
C LEU A 530 36.78 -16.31 -33.92
N CYS A 531 35.65 -16.14 -34.60
CA CYS A 531 34.31 -15.97 -34.01
C CYS A 531 33.98 -14.68 -33.22
N TYR A 532 34.90 -13.72 -33.07
CA TYR A 532 34.69 -12.54 -32.21
C TYR A 532 34.00 -11.33 -32.87
N GLN A 533 33.74 -11.34 -34.18
CA GLN A 533 33.10 -10.22 -34.93
C GLN A 533 32.13 -10.65 -36.05
N GLN A 534 31.24 -11.61 -35.78
CA GLN A 534 30.44 -12.23 -36.85
C GLN A 534 29.20 -11.44 -37.29
N LEU A 535 28.97 -11.43 -38.62
CA LEU A 535 27.66 -11.17 -39.23
C LEU A 535 26.77 -12.40 -39.10
N TRP A 536 25.57 -12.22 -38.57
CA TRP A 536 24.53 -13.21 -38.31
C TRP A 536 23.93 -13.80 -39.58
N TYR A 537 23.81 -12.98 -40.62
CA TYR A 537 23.31 -13.34 -41.94
C TYR A 537 24.01 -12.47 -43.00
N PRO A 538 24.03 -12.90 -44.28
CA PRO A 538 24.68 -12.15 -45.35
C PRO A 538 24.16 -10.71 -45.47
N HIS A 539 25.07 -9.75 -45.69
CA HIS A 539 24.74 -8.32 -45.86
C HIS A 539 24.08 -7.61 -44.67
N GLN A 540 24.18 -8.17 -43.46
CA GLN A 540 23.65 -7.53 -42.24
C GLN A 540 24.20 -6.11 -42.01
N ASP A 541 25.47 -5.84 -42.31
CA ASP A 541 26.08 -4.51 -42.12
C ASP A 541 25.37 -3.42 -42.94
N ILE A 542 24.96 -3.73 -44.17
CA ILE A 542 24.22 -2.81 -45.04
C ILE A 542 22.84 -2.53 -44.45
N ILE A 543 22.14 -3.58 -43.99
CA ILE A 543 20.80 -3.45 -43.40
C ILE A 543 20.85 -2.65 -42.09
N GLU A 544 21.81 -2.93 -41.20
CA GLU A 544 22.00 -2.18 -39.96
C GLU A 544 22.26 -0.69 -40.22
N LYS A 545 23.08 -0.36 -41.22
CA LYS A 545 23.34 1.04 -41.63
C LYS A 545 22.10 1.73 -42.18
N ILE A 546 21.30 1.05 -43.01
CA ILE A 546 20.03 1.59 -43.54
C ILE A 546 19.05 1.84 -42.38
N PHE A 547 18.90 0.87 -41.47
CA PHE A 547 18.00 0.97 -40.33
C PHE A 547 18.39 2.12 -39.40
N LEU A 548 19.67 2.25 -39.07
CA LEU A 548 20.18 3.36 -38.26
C LEU A 548 19.99 4.70 -38.98
N GLY A 549 20.26 4.76 -40.29
CA GLY A 549 20.07 5.98 -41.09
C GLY A 549 18.62 6.48 -41.06
N ILE A 550 17.65 5.58 -41.27
CA ILE A 550 16.22 5.93 -41.21
C ILE A 550 15.80 6.33 -39.78
N ALA A 551 16.30 5.63 -38.75
CA ALA A 551 16.01 5.95 -37.36
C ALA A 551 16.58 7.31 -36.93
N VAL A 552 17.73 7.73 -37.46
CA VAL A 552 18.30 9.06 -37.18
C VAL A 552 17.50 10.15 -37.92
N ILE A 553 17.02 9.88 -39.14
CA ILE A 553 16.20 10.83 -39.92
C ILE A 553 14.82 11.03 -39.29
N SER A 554 14.25 10.03 -38.61
CA SER A 554 12.92 10.15 -38.00
C SER A 554 12.86 11.17 -36.86
N ILE A 555 13.99 11.41 -36.16
CA ILE A 555 14.10 12.39 -35.06
C ILE A 555 13.83 13.84 -35.53
N PRO A 556 14.56 14.40 -36.51
CA PRO A 556 14.31 15.76 -36.99
C PRO A 556 12.95 15.90 -37.69
N VAL A 557 12.43 14.83 -38.32
CA VAL A 557 11.07 14.83 -38.90
C VAL A 557 10.02 15.05 -37.80
N MET A 558 10.14 14.35 -36.69
CA MET A 558 9.22 14.49 -35.55
C MET A 558 9.33 15.87 -34.88
N LEU A 559 10.55 16.40 -34.76
CA LEU A 559 10.81 17.66 -34.07
C LEU A 559 10.34 18.88 -34.88
N LEU A 560 10.64 18.93 -36.18
CA LEU A 560 10.46 20.14 -36.98
C LEU A 560 9.12 20.17 -37.72
N VAL A 561 8.59 19.05 -38.19
CA VAL A 561 7.50 19.14 -39.17
C VAL A 561 6.18 19.61 -38.55
N LYS A 562 5.81 19.11 -37.36
CA LYS A 562 4.55 19.47 -36.70
C LYS A 562 4.46 20.97 -36.34
N PRO A 563 5.42 21.62 -35.67
CA PRO A 563 5.35 23.04 -35.34
C PRO A 563 5.25 23.93 -36.58
N PHE A 564 5.97 23.60 -37.65
CA PHE A 564 5.93 24.37 -38.90
C PHE A 564 4.60 24.19 -39.65
N VAL A 565 4.00 23.00 -39.63
CA VAL A 565 2.66 22.77 -40.18
C VAL A 565 1.60 23.54 -39.38
N LEU A 566 1.70 23.56 -38.05
CA LEU A 566 0.80 24.33 -37.19
C LEU A 566 0.91 25.85 -37.44
N ARG A 567 2.13 26.36 -37.59
CA ARG A 567 2.37 27.77 -37.99
C ARG A 567 1.73 28.10 -39.33
N TYR A 568 1.83 27.19 -40.30
CA TYR A 568 1.23 27.37 -41.62
C TYR A 568 -0.31 27.42 -41.56
N LYS A 569 -0.93 26.56 -40.74
CA LYS A 569 -2.39 26.57 -40.51
C LYS A 569 -2.86 27.85 -39.83
N ASN A 570 -2.14 28.30 -38.80
CA ASN A 570 -2.47 29.55 -38.11
C ASN A 570 -2.36 30.77 -39.06
N ALA A 571 -1.35 30.80 -39.93
CA ALA A 571 -1.20 31.84 -40.95
C ALA A 571 -2.36 31.87 -41.99
N ARG A 572 -3.11 30.77 -42.12
CA ARG A 572 -4.33 30.68 -42.95
C ARG A 572 -5.61 31.04 -42.20
N GLY A 573 -5.54 31.35 -40.90
CA GLY A 573 -6.70 31.66 -40.06
C GLY A 573 -7.50 30.45 -39.62
N GLU A 574 -6.95 29.23 -39.72
CA GLU A 574 -7.57 28.05 -39.08
C GLU A 574 -7.25 28.07 -37.58
N HIS A 575 -8.26 27.90 -36.73
CA HIS A 575 -8.06 27.72 -35.29
C HIS A 575 -7.25 26.46 -35.02
N VAL A 576 -6.09 26.61 -34.38
CA VAL A 576 -5.17 25.53 -34.05
C VAL A 576 -5.22 25.27 -32.55
N HIS A 577 -5.80 24.14 -32.14
CA HIS A 577 -5.68 23.68 -30.75
C HIS A 577 -4.28 23.11 -30.50
N ILE A 578 -3.58 23.67 -29.49
CA ILE A 578 -2.37 23.06 -28.92
C ILE A 578 -2.81 22.17 -27.75
N HIS A 579 -2.38 20.90 -27.76
CA HIS A 579 -2.59 20.01 -26.60
C HIS A 579 -1.89 20.57 -25.36
N GLY A 580 -2.66 20.90 -24.32
CA GLY A 580 -2.15 21.34 -23.02
C GLY A 580 -2.10 22.86 -22.80
N ALA A 581 -2.59 23.68 -23.74
CA ALA A 581 -2.78 25.12 -23.54
C ALA A 581 -4.24 25.44 -23.19
N GLU A 582 -4.47 26.43 -22.32
CA GLU A 582 -5.81 26.99 -22.06
C GLU A 582 -6.43 27.47 -23.36
N GLU A 583 -7.74 27.22 -23.53
CA GLU A 583 -8.47 27.36 -24.80
C GLU A 583 -8.49 28.80 -25.36
N ASP A 584 -8.06 29.79 -24.56
CA ASP A 584 -8.01 31.22 -24.91
C ASP A 584 -6.59 31.76 -25.20
N ALA A 585 -5.55 30.92 -25.19
CA ALA A 585 -4.18 31.37 -25.44
C ALA A 585 -3.91 31.56 -26.94
N GLU A 586 -3.42 32.75 -27.33
CA GLU A 586 -2.91 33.01 -28.68
C GLU A 586 -1.84 31.97 -29.05
N PHE A 587 -1.89 31.45 -30.28
CA PHE A 587 -0.90 30.47 -30.76
C PHE A 587 0.51 31.06 -30.69
N ASN A 588 1.29 30.60 -29.70
CA ASN A 588 2.69 30.92 -29.59
C ASN A 588 3.53 29.82 -30.25
N PHE A 589 4.18 30.16 -31.37
CA PHE A 589 5.07 29.25 -32.08
C PHE A 589 6.21 28.75 -31.20
N GLY A 590 6.72 29.60 -30.29
CA GLY A 590 7.78 29.24 -29.36
C GLY A 590 7.37 28.09 -28.44
N ASP A 591 6.18 28.17 -27.86
CA ASP A 591 5.67 27.15 -26.93
C ASP A 591 5.40 25.83 -27.64
N ALA A 592 4.82 25.88 -28.85
CA ALA A 592 4.62 24.69 -29.68
C ALA A 592 5.95 24.00 -30.06
N MET A 593 7.00 24.79 -30.34
CA MET A 593 8.33 24.25 -30.66
C MET A 593 9.02 23.65 -29.43
N VAL A 594 8.94 24.30 -28.26
CA VAL A 594 9.51 23.79 -27.01
C VAL A 594 8.80 22.51 -26.58
N TYR A 595 7.47 22.48 -26.60
CA TYR A 595 6.68 21.31 -26.26
C TYR A 595 7.03 20.12 -27.16
N GLN A 596 7.07 20.33 -28.49
CA GLN A 596 7.43 19.27 -29.43
C GLN A 596 8.89 18.80 -29.25
N GLY A 597 9.80 19.72 -28.92
CA GLY A 597 11.19 19.40 -28.59
C GLY A 597 11.28 18.47 -27.38
N ILE A 598 10.61 18.80 -26.28
CA ILE A 598 10.56 17.96 -25.07
C ILE A 598 9.95 16.60 -25.40
N HIS A 599 8.80 16.56 -26.09
CA HIS A 599 8.13 15.31 -26.46
C HIS A 599 9.02 14.39 -27.32
N THR A 600 9.78 14.96 -28.27
CA THR A 600 10.69 14.17 -29.13
C THR A 600 11.86 13.60 -28.33
N ILE A 601 12.46 14.39 -27.44
CA ILE A 601 13.58 13.96 -26.58
C ILE A 601 13.10 12.89 -25.59
N GLU A 602 11.98 13.13 -24.92
CA GLU A 602 11.36 12.20 -23.98
C GLU A 602 11.02 10.88 -24.68
N PHE A 603 10.45 10.92 -25.89
CA PHE A 603 10.15 9.71 -26.65
C PHE A 603 11.42 8.91 -27.00
N ALA A 604 12.45 9.56 -27.57
CA ALA A 604 13.65 8.88 -28.03
C ALA A 604 14.46 8.26 -26.88
N LEU A 605 14.69 9.02 -25.81
CA LEU A 605 15.37 8.53 -24.60
C LEU A 605 14.49 7.53 -23.84
N GLY A 606 13.18 7.79 -23.80
CA GLY A 606 12.19 6.92 -23.18
C GLY A 606 12.13 5.55 -23.84
N CYS A 607 12.26 5.44 -25.17
CA CYS A 607 12.29 4.13 -25.84
C CYS A 607 13.44 3.22 -25.34
N ILE A 608 14.63 3.78 -25.13
CA ILE A 608 15.79 3.03 -24.60
C ILE A 608 15.56 2.71 -23.11
N SER A 609 15.18 3.72 -22.33
CA SER A 609 14.97 3.58 -20.88
C SER A 609 13.85 2.59 -20.55
N HIS A 610 12.72 2.68 -21.25
CA HIS A 610 11.56 1.81 -21.04
C HIS A 610 11.88 0.37 -21.45
N THR A 611 12.62 0.15 -22.54
CA THR A 611 13.05 -1.21 -22.93
C THR A 611 13.95 -1.84 -21.87
N ALA A 612 14.93 -1.09 -21.34
CA ALA A 612 15.79 -1.57 -20.26
C ALA A 612 15.00 -1.82 -18.96
N SER A 613 13.99 -1.01 -18.70
CA SER A 613 13.10 -1.14 -17.54
C SER A 613 12.36 -2.49 -17.49
N TYR A 614 12.01 -3.08 -18.64
CA TYR A 614 11.37 -4.40 -18.68
C TYR A 614 12.25 -5.54 -18.18
N LEU A 615 13.58 -5.35 -18.03
CA LEU A 615 14.45 -6.32 -17.37
C LEU A 615 14.05 -6.62 -15.92
N ARG A 616 13.23 -5.75 -15.29
CA ARG A 616 12.61 -6.02 -13.98
C ARG A 616 11.78 -7.31 -13.98
N LEU A 617 11.09 -7.64 -15.09
CA LEU A 617 10.33 -8.88 -15.22
C LEU A 617 11.24 -10.10 -14.97
N TRP A 618 12.43 -10.08 -15.55
CA TRP A 618 13.42 -11.12 -15.36
C TRP A 618 14.01 -11.10 -13.95
N ALA A 619 14.46 -9.95 -13.46
CA ALA A 619 15.13 -9.83 -12.16
C ALA A 619 14.26 -10.34 -11.00
N LEU A 620 12.99 -9.93 -10.94
CA LEU A 620 12.07 -10.38 -9.91
C LEU A 620 11.71 -11.86 -10.06
N SER A 621 11.50 -12.34 -11.30
CA SER A 621 11.23 -13.76 -11.55
C SER A 621 12.38 -14.67 -11.13
N LEU A 622 13.62 -14.21 -11.27
CA LEU A 622 14.81 -14.92 -10.81
C LEU A 622 14.90 -14.88 -9.29
N ALA A 623 14.77 -13.70 -8.68
CA ALA A 623 14.81 -13.54 -7.23
C ALA A 623 13.76 -14.42 -6.53
N HIS A 624 12.52 -14.45 -7.06
CA HIS A 624 11.44 -15.28 -6.52
C HIS A 624 11.78 -16.78 -6.60
N SER A 625 12.30 -17.27 -7.74
CA SER A 625 12.66 -18.68 -7.87
C SER A 625 13.83 -19.10 -6.97
N GLU A 626 14.83 -18.22 -6.78
CA GLU A 626 15.98 -18.50 -5.92
C GLU A 626 15.59 -18.45 -4.43
N LEU A 627 14.78 -17.48 -4.01
CA LEU A 627 14.33 -17.38 -2.61
C LEU A 627 13.45 -18.57 -2.23
N SER A 628 12.60 -19.04 -3.14
CA SER A 628 11.81 -20.26 -2.98
C SER A 628 12.70 -21.50 -2.80
N ASP A 629 13.76 -21.64 -3.60
CA ASP A 629 14.68 -22.80 -3.52
C ASP A 629 15.56 -22.76 -2.26
N VAL A 630 16.04 -21.56 -1.85
CA VAL A 630 16.76 -21.39 -0.59
C VAL A 630 15.87 -21.74 0.60
N LEU A 631 14.61 -21.29 0.60
CA LEU A 631 13.67 -21.62 1.67
C LEU A 631 13.43 -23.14 1.74
N TRP A 632 13.26 -23.80 0.60
CA TRP A 632 13.10 -25.26 0.53
C TRP A 632 14.34 -26.00 1.04
N THR A 633 15.52 -25.60 0.58
CA THR A 633 16.79 -26.29 0.90
C THR A 633 17.27 -26.04 2.33
N MET A 634 17.00 -24.87 2.92
CA MET A 634 17.38 -24.56 4.29
C MET A 634 16.39 -25.13 5.32
N VAL A 635 15.10 -25.22 5.00
CA VAL A 635 14.06 -25.62 5.95
C VAL A 635 13.59 -27.06 5.70
N MET A 636 12.99 -27.32 4.53
CA MET A 636 12.33 -28.61 4.25
C MET A 636 13.34 -29.75 4.06
N ARG A 637 14.46 -29.51 3.37
CA ARG A 637 15.48 -30.54 3.17
C ARG A 637 16.09 -31.02 4.50
N GLN A 638 16.31 -30.13 5.47
CA GLN A 638 16.84 -30.51 6.78
C GLN A 638 15.85 -31.39 7.56
N ALA A 639 14.55 -31.10 7.44
CA ALA A 639 13.51 -31.93 8.05
C ALA A 639 13.52 -33.38 7.51
N PHE A 640 13.75 -33.56 6.21
CA PHE A 640 13.80 -34.89 5.59
C PHE A 640 15.08 -35.68 5.87
N THR A 641 16.18 -35.02 6.23
CA THR A 641 17.44 -35.72 6.58
C THR A 641 17.48 -36.28 8.00
N MET A 642 16.48 -35.96 8.84
CA MET A 642 16.42 -36.40 10.23
C MET A 642 15.63 -37.71 10.38
N ASP A 643 16.33 -38.85 10.28
CA ASP A 643 15.75 -40.19 10.44
C ASP A 643 15.44 -40.53 11.91
N LEU A 644 14.45 -39.86 12.52
CA LEU A 644 14.00 -40.09 13.90
C LEU A 644 12.62 -40.78 13.98
N GLY A 645 12.32 -41.77 13.13
CA GLY A 645 11.09 -42.58 13.22
C GLY A 645 9.81 -41.76 13.45
N TYR A 646 8.97 -42.14 14.42
CA TYR A 646 7.73 -41.40 14.77
C TYR A 646 7.98 -39.99 15.32
N GLY A 647 9.11 -39.75 16.01
CA GLY A 647 9.49 -38.42 16.49
C GLY A 647 9.85 -37.47 15.35
N GLY A 648 10.44 -38.01 14.28
CA GLY A 648 10.73 -37.28 13.04
C GLY A 648 9.49 -36.77 12.34
N ALA A 649 8.37 -37.51 12.38
CA ALA A 649 7.10 -37.08 11.79
C ALA A 649 6.50 -35.86 12.49
N ILE A 650 6.53 -35.83 13.84
CA ILE A 650 6.05 -34.69 14.63
C ILE A 650 6.93 -33.46 14.37
N LEU A 651 8.26 -33.64 14.36
CA LEU A 651 9.20 -32.56 14.07
C LEU A 651 9.00 -32.02 12.64
N CYS A 652 8.82 -32.90 11.65
CA CYS A 652 8.52 -32.51 10.27
C CYS A 652 7.25 -31.66 10.18
N PHE A 653 6.20 -31.98 10.94
CA PHE A 653 4.97 -31.19 10.97
C PHE A 653 5.22 -29.78 11.52
N VAL A 654 5.99 -29.65 12.61
CA VAL A 654 6.34 -28.34 13.19
C VAL A 654 7.19 -27.52 12.21
N VAL A 655 8.18 -28.14 11.57
CA VAL A 655 9.03 -27.48 10.57
C VAL A 655 8.21 -27.08 9.34
N PHE A 656 7.27 -27.91 8.90
CA PHE A 656 6.36 -27.58 7.80
C PHE A 656 5.42 -26.41 8.15
N TRP A 657 4.95 -26.32 9.40
CA TRP A 657 4.18 -25.16 9.85
C TRP A 657 5.00 -23.87 9.74
N PHE A 658 6.26 -23.89 10.19
CA PHE A 658 7.16 -22.74 10.06
C PHE A 658 7.45 -22.40 8.60
N PHE A 659 7.71 -23.40 7.75
CA PHE A 659 7.87 -23.24 6.31
C PHE A 659 6.63 -22.59 5.67
N SER A 660 5.43 -23.04 6.05
CA SER A 660 4.16 -22.52 5.53
C SER A 660 3.95 -21.05 5.91
N VAL A 661 4.22 -20.69 7.16
CA VAL A 661 4.11 -19.29 7.64
C VAL A 661 5.10 -18.39 6.92
N LEU A 662 6.36 -18.81 6.79
CA LEU A 662 7.37 -18.04 6.07
C LEU A 662 7.01 -17.87 4.59
N THR A 663 6.49 -18.93 3.96
CA THR A 663 6.06 -18.89 2.56
C THR A 663 4.91 -17.89 2.37
N VAL A 664 3.89 -17.92 3.22
CA VAL A 664 2.76 -16.99 3.10
C VAL A 664 3.18 -15.55 3.37
N CYS A 665 3.95 -15.29 4.43
CA CYS A 665 4.34 -13.94 4.82
C CYS A 665 5.37 -13.31 3.87
N ILE A 666 6.44 -14.04 3.55
CA ILE A 666 7.57 -13.48 2.78
C ILE A 666 7.31 -13.68 1.28
N LEU A 667 7.12 -14.93 0.84
CA LEU A 667 7.03 -15.24 -0.59
C LEU A 667 5.71 -14.79 -1.22
N ILE A 668 4.56 -14.93 -0.54
CA ILE A 668 3.28 -14.56 -1.14
C ILE A 668 2.93 -13.10 -0.88
N LEU A 669 2.99 -12.65 0.37
CA LEU A 669 2.52 -11.30 0.72
C LEU A 669 3.54 -10.22 0.35
N MET A 670 4.78 -10.30 0.84
CA MET A 670 5.77 -9.24 0.58
C MET A 670 6.29 -9.24 -0.86
N GLU A 671 6.75 -10.38 -1.37
CA GLU A 671 7.24 -10.50 -2.76
C GLU A 671 6.09 -10.34 -3.77
N GLY A 672 4.90 -10.86 -3.48
CA GLY A 672 3.71 -10.62 -4.31
C GLY A 672 3.33 -9.14 -4.39
N LEU A 673 3.39 -8.40 -3.28
CA LEU A 673 3.14 -6.95 -3.29
C LEU A 673 4.22 -6.18 -4.09
N SER A 674 5.48 -6.58 -3.97
CA SER A 674 6.59 -6.03 -4.77
C SER A 674 6.35 -6.25 -6.27
N ALA A 675 6.07 -7.49 -6.68
CA ALA A 675 5.77 -7.83 -8.07
C ALA A 675 4.52 -7.09 -8.59
N PHE A 676 3.49 -6.92 -7.75
CA PHE A 676 2.30 -6.14 -8.08
C PHE A 676 2.63 -4.68 -8.41
N LEU A 677 3.41 -4.00 -7.55
CA LEU A 677 3.80 -2.61 -7.76
C LEU A 677 4.70 -2.43 -8.99
N HIS A 678 5.61 -3.38 -9.24
CA HIS A 678 6.45 -3.34 -10.44
C HIS A 678 5.66 -3.56 -11.73
N ALA A 679 4.69 -4.48 -11.73
CA ALA A 679 3.78 -4.68 -12.85
C ALA A 679 2.91 -3.43 -13.11
N LEU A 680 2.48 -2.77 -12.04
CA LEU A 680 1.67 -1.54 -12.11
C LEU A 680 2.50 -0.38 -12.66
N ARG A 681 3.75 -0.24 -12.20
CA ARG A 681 4.70 0.75 -12.74
C ARG A 681 4.87 0.60 -14.25
N LEU A 682 5.08 -0.63 -14.74
CA LEU A 682 5.20 -0.94 -16.18
C LEU A 682 3.96 -0.50 -16.98
N HIS A 683 2.77 -0.51 -16.37
CA HIS A 683 1.57 -0.02 -17.03
C HIS A 683 1.48 1.50 -17.02
N TRP A 684 1.76 2.15 -15.88
CA TRP A 684 1.63 3.60 -15.75
C TRP A 684 2.68 4.37 -16.55
N VAL A 685 3.95 3.95 -16.52
CA VAL A 685 5.03 4.69 -17.18
C VAL A 685 5.35 4.14 -18.55
N GLU A 686 5.50 2.83 -18.70
CA GLU A 686 5.99 2.27 -19.95
C GLU A 686 4.87 2.08 -21.01
N PHE A 687 3.66 1.73 -20.59
CA PHE A 687 2.51 1.51 -21.48
C PHE A 687 1.64 2.76 -21.69
N GLN A 688 1.17 3.40 -20.61
CA GLN A 688 0.23 4.54 -20.70
C GLN A 688 0.87 5.80 -21.30
N SER A 689 2.16 6.07 -21.05
CA SER A 689 2.86 7.23 -21.63
C SER A 689 2.84 7.32 -23.17
N LYS A 690 2.47 6.24 -23.88
CA LYS A 690 2.45 6.20 -25.35
C LYS A 690 1.16 6.71 -25.97
N PHE A 691 0.03 6.65 -25.26
CA PHE A 691 -1.28 6.98 -25.83
C PHE A 691 -2.22 7.69 -24.85
N TYR A 692 -1.91 7.68 -23.55
CA TYR A 692 -2.77 8.17 -22.48
C TYR A 692 -2.30 9.53 -21.98
N ALA A 693 -3.12 10.57 -22.16
CA ALA A 693 -2.81 11.94 -21.74
C ALA A 693 -3.10 12.19 -20.24
N GLY A 694 -4.17 11.60 -19.71
CA GLY A 694 -4.46 11.62 -18.26
C GLY A 694 -4.89 12.97 -17.66
N THR A 695 -5.32 13.93 -18.47
CA THR A 695 -5.66 15.32 -18.04
C THR A 695 -7.16 15.56 -17.84
N GLY A 696 -7.99 14.52 -17.87
CA GLY A 696 -9.45 14.65 -17.78
C GLY A 696 -9.98 14.94 -16.38
N VAL A 697 -11.27 15.26 -16.31
CA VAL A 697 -12.02 15.42 -15.05
C VAL A 697 -12.94 14.22 -14.85
N GLN A 698 -12.94 13.62 -13.66
CA GLN A 698 -13.77 12.45 -13.37
C GLN A 698 -15.24 12.85 -13.26
N PHE A 699 -16.12 12.07 -13.88
CA PHE A 699 -17.55 12.27 -13.72
C PHE A 699 -18.04 11.78 -12.35
N GLU A 700 -18.24 12.71 -11.44
CA GLU A 700 -18.82 12.46 -10.13
C GLU A 700 -20.26 13.00 -10.05
N PRO A 701 -21.29 12.16 -10.27
CA PRO A 701 -22.67 12.63 -10.19
C PRO A 701 -23.07 12.92 -8.74
N PHE A 702 -24.06 13.77 -8.54
CA PHE A 702 -24.69 13.95 -7.23
C PHE A 702 -25.53 12.70 -6.88
N TYR A 703 -25.12 11.93 -5.87
CA TYR A 703 -25.87 10.77 -5.39
C TYR A 703 -25.80 10.57 -3.87
N PHE A 704 -26.97 10.39 -3.22
CA PHE A 704 -27.06 10.26 -1.75
C PHE A 704 -26.33 9.05 -1.17
N ARG A 705 -26.24 7.95 -1.92
CA ARG A 705 -25.58 6.73 -1.43
C ARG A 705 -24.09 6.95 -1.14
N ARG A 706 -23.40 7.80 -1.93
CA ARG A 706 -21.99 8.16 -1.69
C ARG A 706 -21.84 8.86 -0.37
N ILE A 707 -22.65 9.90 -0.19
CA ILE A 707 -22.54 10.83 0.92
C ILE A 707 -22.73 10.07 2.24
N ILE A 708 -23.66 9.12 2.24
CA ILE A 708 -23.87 8.22 3.39
C ILE A 708 -22.66 7.30 3.60
N ARG A 709 -22.07 6.73 2.55
CA ARG A 709 -20.88 5.86 2.67
C ARG A 709 -19.63 6.60 3.13
N ILE A 710 -19.38 7.80 2.60
CA ILE A 710 -18.29 8.68 3.03
C ILE A 710 -18.44 9.01 4.52
N TYR A 711 -19.66 9.38 4.93
CA TYR A 711 -19.92 9.67 6.34
C TYR A 711 -19.73 8.46 7.26
N GLU A 712 -20.08 7.26 6.80
CA GLU A 712 -19.84 6.01 7.54
C GLU A 712 -18.34 5.60 7.57
N GLY A 713 -17.48 6.30 6.83
CA GLY A 713 -16.05 5.99 6.69
C GLY A 713 -15.77 4.76 5.84
N LEU A 714 -16.67 4.44 4.90
CA LEU A 714 -16.56 3.26 4.02
C LEU A 714 -15.95 3.58 2.65
N GLU A 715 -15.98 4.85 2.24
CA GLU A 715 -15.43 5.37 0.99
C GLU A 715 -14.76 6.72 1.30
N GLU A 716 -13.66 7.04 0.62
CA GLU A 716 -13.00 8.36 0.69
C GLU A 716 -13.65 9.38 -0.24
#